data_AF-A0A316N8T9-F1
#
_entry.id   AF-A0A316N8T9-F1
#
_cell.length_a   1.000
_cell.length_b   1.000
_cell.length_c   1.000
_cell.angle_alpha   90.00
_cell.angle_beta   90.00
_cell.angle_gamma   90.00
#
_symmetry.space_group_name_H-M   'P 1'
#
loop_
_entity.id
_entity.type
_entity.pdbx_description
1 polymer ?
#
loop_
_entity_poly.entity_id
_entity_poly.type
_entity_poly.pdbx_seq_one_letter_code
_entity_poly.pdbx_strand_id
1 'polypeptide(L)'
;MREYKKNGIKIKSFATNIWRVLIVAIWFLPMAVFADGTDRFYVDITILENGDIAVKEAISLEGEYNGSYREIEYQNPYATKFTGIYANFAGTTDIYNGTGIKDIKIYRIPKSSFHSISDMTRIQNEFRKVNSADNGDRFVYTEESITAGVYLKMFMPSSEDSVFYIEYTIEDAVVIHNDVAELYWNVLGSGYTEDIEDFQVLIHLPGDDSDLRVWSHGPLTGENKIIDTRTVSFTDYDVDSYTAETIRLMFAKSLVPSGTKVSNVDGRDYILQYEQQMADEANAYREQARIELINEASQAVLDLEENQTMYYYNRALEAVNSLPNDVTEKADFLARIEALKDVVNEDWIKDLDADIKWFREYPSNYDLEMIKEQIEEGFDEEKKQEYYAMMPELEDILYRHNVKDLIQSTIILFIPLVIILAFGIRALIHNRKDRNAFGQKYFRDFPSEDTPGAIEYLTLNKVTTNSVAATILDLIRRKIIKAEEIPGKKKNSKDTELTLIDTNYHGTPEENLLIKLLFTIVGKDHKCTLKELQDYGTRSEAKARRIRSTINTFTENSKEEMEKKGYVEKANVKSCLATTGVIIVAFFEFMFIFYALRNFSNGWLYLIYFGVLFAIIILYFTEVSNSVKRSEEGRLLYSKWLAHRAFLNDFGRFPEKELPEIHLWEKYLVTATIFGIADKVKKQMELKVADFDTDTMYVWNNYMLSYSIARSINRSVSSSLSQANSTISRAQAASSSYSSGGGFGGGSSFGGGGGGGGGGGGRF
;
A
#
# COMPACT_ATOMS: atom_id res chain seq x y z
N MET A 1 24.50 23.68 -29.85
CA MET A 1 23.53 24.53 -29.10
C MET A 1 22.04 24.20 -29.32
N ARG A 2 21.59 23.69 -30.48
CA ARG A 2 20.18 23.28 -30.69
C ARG A 2 19.79 21.94 -30.02
N GLU A 3 20.73 21.02 -29.80
CA GLU A 3 20.45 19.75 -29.08
C GLU A 3 20.30 19.90 -27.56
N TYR A 4 21.01 20.83 -26.93
CA TYR A 4 20.94 21.04 -25.48
C TYR A 4 19.57 21.54 -24.99
N LYS A 5 18.84 22.32 -25.80
CA LYS A 5 17.47 22.77 -25.49
C LYS A 5 16.45 21.64 -25.46
N LYS A 6 16.67 20.56 -26.21
CA LYS A 6 15.73 19.42 -26.32
C LYS A 6 15.87 18.45 -25.14
N ASN A 7 17.07 18.35 -24.56
CA ASN A 7 17.36 17.43 -23.46
C ASN A 7 17.04 18.02 -22.07
N GLY A 8 17.19 19.34 -21.87
CA GLY A 8 16.86 19.98 -20.58
C GLY A 8 15.37 19.93 -20.19
N ILE A 9 14.46 19.89 -21.18
CA ILE A 9 13.01 19.77 -20.96
C ILE A 9 12.61 18.33 -20.58
N LYS A 10 13.31 17.32 -21.13
CA LYS A 10 13.08 15.91 -20.78
C LYS A 10 13.50 15.58 -19.34
N ILE A 11 14.59 16.19 -18.84
CA ILE A 11 15.11 15.94 -17.49
C ILE A 11 14.17 16.48 -16.41
N LYS A 12 13.59 17.68 -16.59
CA LYS A 12 12.58 18.23 -15.65
C LYS A 12 11.32 17.35 -15.59
N SER A 13 10.83 16.88 -16.74
CA SER A 13 9.68 15.97 -16.82
C SER A 13 9.93 14.63 -16.14
N PHE A 14 11.16 14.10 -16.24
CA PHE A 14 11.53 12.80 -15.68
C PHE A 14 11.59 12.84 -14.14
N ALA A 15 12.23 13.86 -13.56
CA ALA A 15 12.34 14.03 -12.11
C ALA A 15 10.99 14.26 -11.42
N THR A 16 10.08 15.02 -12.06
CA THR A 16 8.76 15.32 -11.49
C THR A 16 7.82 14.10 -11.50
N ASN A 17 8.01 13.19 -12.47
CA ASN A 17 7.23 11.96 -12.59
C ASN A 17 7.71 10.88 -11.62
N ILE A 18 9.03 10.74 -11.40
CA ILE A 18 9.59 9.82 -10.40
C ILE A 18 9.05 10.13 -8.98
N TRP A 19 8.95 11.42 -8.64
CA TRP A 19 8.46 11.86 -7.34
C TRP A 19 7.00 11.44 -7.06
N ARG A 20 6.15 11.45 -8.09
CA ARG A 20 4.75 11.00 -7.99
C ARG A 20 4.63 9.48 -7.89
N VAL A 21 5.51 8.75 -8.56
CA VAL A 21 5.54 7.28 -8.53
C VAL A 21 6.04 6.77 -7.17
N LEU A 22 7.08 7.39 -6.60
CA LEU A 22 7.66 6.95 -5.33
C LEU A 22 6.74 7.22 -4.12
N ILE A 23 6.04 8.37 -4.08
CA ILE A 23 5.11 8.67 -2.97
C ILE A 23 3.90 7.75 -2.99
N VAL A 24 3.38 7.41 -4.17
CA VAL A 24 2.30 6.43 -4.28
C VAL A 24 2.80 5.04 -3.89
N ALA A 25 4.00 4.64 -4.33
CA ALA A 25 4.55 3.33 -3.96
C ALA A 25 4.73 3.13 -2.44
N ILE A 26 5.08 4.18 -1.68
CA ILE A 26 5.27 4.10 -0.22
C ILE A 26 3.92 4.02 0.54
N TRP A 27 2.85 4.61 0.01
CA TRP A 27 1.51 4.56 0.63
C TRP A 27 0.70 3.30 0.28
N PHE A 28 1.15 2.54 -0.74
CA PHE A 28 0.51 1.31 -1.21
C PHE A 28 1.35 0.06 -0.93
N LEU A 29 2.33 0.11 -0.02
CA LEU A 29 2.88 -1.12 0.55
C LEU A 29 1.72 -1.80 1.28
N PRO A 30 1.22 -2.96 0.81
CA PRO A 30 0.23 -3.70 1.56
C PRO A 30 0.90 -4.10 2.87
N MET A 31 0.33 -3.70 4.01
CA MET A 31 0.60 -4.43 5.25
C MET A 31 -0.12 -5.78 5.05
N ALA A 32 0.60 -6.75 4.50
CA ALA A 32 0.15 -8.12 4.53
C ALA A 32 0.14 -8.52 6.01
N VAL A 33 -1.07 -8.63 6.56
CA VAL A 33 -1.31 -9.18 7.88
C VAL A 33 -1.36 -10.67 7.67
N PHE A 34 -0.31 -11.38 8.07
CA PHE A 34 -0.26 -12.83 8.09
C PHE A 34 -0.66 -13.29 9.50
N ALA A 35 -1.50 -14.32 9.58
CA ALA A 35 -1.63 -15.09 10.81
C ALA A 35 -0.26 -15.69 11.14
N ASP A 36 0.03 -15.89 12.42
CA ASP A 36 1.31 -16.49 12.85
C ASP A 36 1.33 -18.01 12.56
N GLY A 37 0.15 -18.64 12.46
CA GLY A 37 -0.02 -20.06 12.11
C GLY A 37 -1.39 -20.61 12.53
N THR A 38 -1.58 -21.93 12.35
CA THR A 38 -2.76 -22.67 12.83
C THR A 38 -2.41 -23.41 14.12
N ASP A 39 -2.95 -23.00 15.28
CA ASP A 39 -2.69 -23.72 16.55
C ASP A 39 -3.35 -25.10 16.55
N ARG A 40 -4.58 -25.21 16.04
CA ARG A 40 -5.31 -26.49 16.03
C ARG A 40 -6.14 -26.64 14.77
N PHE A 41 -6.06 -27.81 14.15
CA PHE A 41 -6.92 -28.21 13.06
C PHE A 41 -7.49 -29.60 13.33
N TYR A 42 -8.77 -29.65 13.71
CA TYR A 42 -9.48 -30.89 14.00
C TYR A 42 -10.52 -31.23 12.95
N VAL A 43 -10.62 -32.50 12.60
CA VAL A 43 -11.55 -33.02 11.59
C VAL A 43 -12.35 -34.18 12.17
N ASP A 44 -13.68 -34.14 12.04
CA ASP A 44 -14.58 -35.25 12.38
C ASP A 44 -15.30 -35.71 11.11
N ILE A 45 -15.08 -36.97 10.73
CA ILE A 45 -15.60 -37.61 9.52
C ILE A 45 -16.58 -38.70 9.92
N THR A 46 -17.80 -38.65 9.40
CA THR A 46 -18.76 -39.75 9.51
C THR A 46 -19.00 -40.37 8.14
N ILE A 47 -18.67 -41.65 7.99
CA ILE A 47 -19.02 -42.43 6.79
C ILE A 47 -20.52 -42.72 6.82
N LEU A 48 -21.21 -42.50 5.71
CA LEU A 48 -22.66 -42.71 5.58
C LEU A 48 -22.96 -44.02 4.84
N GLU A 49 -24.14 -44.62 5.08
CA GLU A 49 -24.57 -45.90 4.48
C GLU A 49 -24.66 -45.87 2.93
N ASN A 50 -24.68 -44.69 2.32
CA ASN A 50 -24.66 -44.48 0.88
C ASN A 50 -23.26 -44.26 0.30
N GLY A 51 -22.19 -44.37 1.11
CA GLY A 51 -20.81 -44.16 0.68
C GLY A 51 -20.37 -42.70 0.57
N ASP A 52 -21.23 -41.74 0.92
CA ASP A 52 -20.83 -40.35 1.16
C ASP A 52 -20.05 -40.25 2.49
N ILE A 53 -19.28 -39.16 2.65
CA ILE A 53 -18.70 -38.78 3.95
C ILE A 53 -19.21 -37.41 4.37
N ALA A 54 -19.72 -37.31 5.59
CA ALA A 54 -20.02 -36.04 6.24
C ALA A 54 -18.78 -35.58 7.01
N VAL A 55 -18.29 -34.39 6.72
CA VAL A 55 -17.04 -33.85 7.27
C VAL A 55 -17.34 -32.58 8.06
N LYS A 56 -16.70 -32.48 9.22
CA LYS A 56 -16.66 -31.29 10.06
C LYS A 56 -15.21 -30.91 10.30
N GLU A 57 -14.87 -29.65 10.10
CA GLU A 57 -13.53 -29.11 10.34
C GLU A 57 -13.60 -27.98 11.36
N ALA A 58 -12.63 -27.92 12.27
CA ALA A 58 -12.44 -26.82 13.19
C ALA A 58 -10.99 -26.30 13.08
N ILE A 59 -10.83 -25.05 12.68
CA ILE A 59 -9.54 -24.41 12.41
C ILE A 59 -9.36 -23.22 13.37
N SER A 60 -8.41 -23.36 14.28
CA SER A 60 -8.02 -22.32 15.24
C SER A 60 -6.73 -21.68 14.77
N LEU A 61 -6.72 -20.34 14.68
CA LEU A 61 -5.58 -19.56 14.22
C LEU A 61 -4.96 -18.72 15.34
N GLU A 62 -3.68 -18.40 15.19
CA GLU A 62 -2.90 -17.49 16.03
C GLU A 62 -2.53 -16.18 15.30
N GLY A 63 -2.17 -15.15 16.08
CA GLY A 63 -1.75 -13.86 15.53
C GLY A 63 -2.88 -12.91 15.10
N GLU A 64 -2.51 -11.89 14.31
CA GLU A 64 -3.48 -10.96 13.73
C GLU A 64 -3.97 -11.47 12.37
N TYR A 65 -5.29 -11.54 12.17
CA TYR A 65 -5.88 -11.94 10.89
C TYR A 65 -7.26 -11.32 10.70
N ASN A 66 -7.73 -11.27 9.45
CA ASN A 66 -9.07 -10.80 9.08
C ASN A 66 -10.01 -11.92 8.60
N GLY A 67 -9.51 -13.14 8.53
CA GLY A 67 -10.20 -14.27 7.93
C GLY A 67 -9.25 -15.43 7.68
N SER A 68 -9.79 -16.51 7.10
CA SER A 68 -9.05 -17.71 6.72
C SER A 68 -9.51 -18.20 5.35
N TYR A 69 -8.64 -18.96 4.67
CA TYR A 69 -8.93 -19.59 3.38
C TYR A 69 -8.90 -21.10 3.55
N ARG A 70 -9.81 -21.79 2.89
CA ARG A 70 -9.84 -23.26 2.89
C ARG A 70 -10.14 -23.78 1.49
N GLU A 71 -9.17 -24.49 0.92
CA GLU A 71 -9.33 -25.23 -0.33
C GLU A 71 -9.71 -26.67 0.00
N ILE A 72 -10.88 -27.12 -0.46
CA ILE A 72 -11.39 -28.49 -0.25
C ILE A 72 -11.39 -29.21 -1.58
N GLU A 73 -10.40 -30.04 -1.81
CA GLU A 73 -10.29 -30.89 -3.00
C GLU A 73 -11.02 -32.21 -2.76
N TYR A 74 -11.95 -32.56 -3.65
CA TYR A 74 -12.60 -33.87 -3.64
C TYR A 74 -12.28 -34.69 -4.89
N GLN A 75 -11.48 -34.14 -5.81
CA GLN A 75 -10.94 -34.84 -6.97
C GLN A 75 -9.45 -34.57 -7.09
N ASN A 76 -8.73 -35.52 -7.68
CA ASN A 76 -7.41 -35.27 -8.22
C ASN A 76 -7.52 -35.18 -9.76
N PRO A 77 -7.25 -34.01 -10.37
CA PRO A 77 -7.40 -33.82 -11.82
C PRO A 77 -6.31 -34.57 -12.62
N TYR A 78 -5.27 -35.04 -11.96
CA TYR A 78 -4.17 -35.82 -12.54
C TYR A 78 -4.32 -37.33 -12.30
N ALA A 79 -5.43 -37.77 -11.70
CA ALA A 79 -5.66 -39.17 -11.41
C ALA A 79 -5.69 -40.04 -12.68
N THR A 80 -5.04 -41.20 -12.61
CA THR A 80 -5.06 -42.18 -13.71
C THR A 80 -6.32 -43.03 -13.67
N LYS A 81 -6.70 -43.66 -14.80
CA LYS A 81 -7.90 -44.50 -14.84
C LYS A 81 -7.72 -45.78 -14.02
N PHE A 82 -8.69 -46.09 -13.17
CA PHE A 82 -8.76 -47.36 -12.48
C PHE A 82 -9.05 -48.51 -13.46
N THR A 83 -8.24 -49.56 -13.39
CA THR A 83 -8.32 -50.77 -14.23
C THR A 83 -8.40 -52.06 -13.43
N GLY A 84 -8.31 -51.99 -12.10
CA GLY A 84 -8.43 -53.14 -11.20
C GLY A 84 -7.13 -53.93 -10.95
N ILE A 85 -5.97 -53.38 -11.31
CA ILE A 85 -4.66 -54.00 -11.03
C ILE A 85 -4.09 -53.53 -9.69
N TYR A 86 -3.18 -54.32 -9.09
CA TYR A 86 -2.48 -53.99 -7.83
C TYR A 86 -2.01 -52.53 -7.74
N ALA A 87 -1.33 -52.03 -8.77
CA ALA A 87 -0.77 -50.67 -8.78
C ALA A 87 -1.83 -49.56 -8.65
N ASN A 88 -3.11 -49.84 -8.93
CA ASN A 88 -4.18 -48.86 -8.79
C ASN A 88 -4.55 -48.59 -7.32
N PHE A 89 -4.20 -49.49 -6.39
CA PHE A 89 -4.50 -49.38 -4.96
C PHE A 89 -3.54 -48.46 -4.20
N ALA A 90 -2.65 -47.77 -4.92
CA ALA A 90 -1.76 -46.74 -4.39
C ALA A 90 -2.43 -45.36 -4.18
N GLY A 91 -3.76 -45.27 -4.25
CA GLY A 91 -4.50 -44.02 -4.00
C GLY A 91 -4.49 -42.98 -5.14
N THR A 92 -3.83 -43.25 -6.28
CA THR A 92 -3.60 -42.25 -7.35
C THR A 92 -4.53 -42.37 -8.57
N THR A 93 -5.58 -43.19 -8.46
CA THR A 93 -6.54 -43.43 -9.54
C THR A 93 -7.86 -42.71 -9.34
N ASP A 94 -8.59 -42.50 -10.43
CA ASP A 94 -9.84 -41.74 -10.45
C ASP A 94 -10.98 -42.38 -9.65
N ILE A 95 -10.86 -43.67 -9.27
CA ILE A 95 -11.84 -44.32 -8.39
C ILE A 95 -11.89 -43.66 -7.00
N TYR A 96 -10.79 -43.07 -6.54
CA TYR A 96 -10.72 -42.43 -5.22
C TYR A 96 -11.28 -41.00 -5.21
N ASN A 97 -11.60 -40.41 -6.37
CA ASN A 97 -12.20 -39.09 -6.45
C ASN A 97 -13.67 -39.11 -6.04
N GLY A 98 -14.10 -38.21 -5.15
CA GLY A 98 -15.52 -37.93 -4.93
C GLY A 98 -16.21 -37.36 -6.18
N THR A 99 -17.53 -37.49 -6.25
CA THR A 99 -18.30 -36.99 -7.40
C THR A 99 -18.75 -35.54 -7.23
N GLY A 100 -18.78 -35.04 -6.00
CA GLY A 100 -19.26 -33.69 -5.69
C GLY A 100 -19.08 -33.33 -4.21
N ILE A 101 -19.35 -32.06 -3.91
CA ILE A 101 -19.42 -31.51 -2.55
C ILE A 101 -20.75 -30.76 -2.40
N LYS A 102 -21.43 -30.96 -1.27
CA LYS A 102 -22.72 -30.32 -0.95
C LYS A 102 -22.80 -29.95 0.52
N ASP A 103 -23.89 -29.27 0.87
CA ASP A 103 -24.25 -28.93 2.25
C ASP A 103 -23.19 -28.13 3.03
N ILE A 104 -22.41 -27.30 2.32
CA ILE A 104 -21.39 -26.44 2.93
C ILE A 104 -22.04 -25.41 3.86
N LYS A 105 -21.68 -25.46 5.14
CA LYS A 105 -22.07 -24.48 6.17
C LYS A 105 -20.87 -24.09 7.00
N ILE A 106 -20.84 -22.84 7.44
CA ILE A 106 -19.71 -22.29 8.22
C ILE A 106 -20.28 -21.62 9.47
N TYR A 107 -19.63 -21.83 10.59
CA TYR A 107 -19.98 -21.30 11.90
C TYR A 107 -18.70 -20.85 12.62
N ARG A 108 -18.86 -20.28 13.81
CA ARG A 108 -17.74 -20.10 14.74
C ARG A 108 -17.88 -20.98 15.97
N ILE A 109 -16.77 -21.23 16.65
CA ILE A 109 -16.75 -21.71 18.04
C ILE A 109 -15.93 -20.70 18.86
N PRO A 110 -16.44 -20.15 19.98
CA PRO A 110 -15.63 -19.27 20.82
C PRO A 110 -14.35 -19.99 21.30
N LYS A 111 -13.16 -19.37 21.13
CA LYS A 111 -11.86 -20.01 21.43
C LYS A 111 -11.77 -20.43 22.90
N SER A 112 -12.34 -19.62 23.80
CA SER A 112 -12.52 -19.94 25.24
C SER A 112 -13.32 -21.21 25.56
N SER A 113 -14.04 -21.78 24.59
CA SER A 113 -14.85 -22.99 24.76
C SER A 113 -14.34 -24.19 23.97
N PHE A 114 -13.23 -24.05 23.24
CA PHE A 114 -12.64 -25.07 22.39
C PHE A 114 -11.30 -25.52 22.96
N HIS A 115 -11.24 -26.73 23.53
CA HIS A 115 -10.03 -27.31 24.13
C HIS A 115 -9.69 -28.69 23.57
N SER A 116 -10.64 -29.37 22.93
CA SER A 116 -10.47 -30.70 22.35
C SER A 116 -11.41 -30.91 21.18
N ILE A 117 -11.18 -31.96 20.38
CA ILE A 117 -12.06 -32.37 19.28
C ILE A 117 -13.52 -32.57 19.71
N SER A 118 -13.77 -32.96 20.97
CA SER A 118 -15.13 -33.13 21.52
C SER A 118 -15.92 -31.82 21.63
N ASP A 119 -15.23 -30.67 21.63
CA ASP A 119 -15.84 -29.34 21.75
C ASP A 119 -16.35 -28.78 20.40
N MET A 120 -16.11 -29.48 19.29
CA MET A 120 -16.57 -29.10 17.95
C MET A 120 -18.09 -28.90 17.85
N THR A 121 -18.86 -29.44 18.80
CA THR A 121 -20.32 -29.29 18.86
C THR A 121 -20.80 -27.94 19.40
N ARG A 122 -19.90 -27.10 19.96
CA ARG A 122 -20.23 -25.82 20.62
C ARG A 122 -20.37 -24.64 19.66
N ILE A 123 -20.94 -24.90 18.48
CA ILE A 123 -21.06 -23.92 17.40
C ILE A 123 -21.99 -22.76 17.74
N GLN A 124 -21.65 -21.59 17.24
CA GLN A 124 -22.43 -20.36 17.32
C GLN A 124 -22.36 -19.63 15.97
N ASN A 125 -23.29 -18.71 15.75
CA ASN A 125 -23.27 -17.74 14.63
C ASN A 125 -22.92 -18.36 13.26
N GLU A 126 -23.94 -18.83 12.54
CA GLU A 126 -23.79 -19.25 11.14
C GLU A 126 -23.32 -18.08 10.26
N PHE A 127 -22.31 -18.35 9.43
CA PHE A 127 -21.78 -17.39 8.48
C PHE A 127 -22.69 -17.31 7.27
N ARG A 128 -22.86 -16.09 6.75
CA ARG A 128 -23.68 -15.86 5.56
C ARG A 128 -22.83 -15.84 4.29
N LYS A 129 -23.18 -16.68 3.31
CA LYS A 129 -22.59 -16.66 1.97
C LYS A 129 -22.83 -15.31 1.27
N VAL A 130 -21.78 -14.72 0.69
CA VAL A 130 -21.81 -13.46 -0.07
C VAL A 130 -21.00 -13.59 -1.37
N ASN A 131 -21.20 -12.66 -2.31
CA ASN A 131 -20.44 -12.62 -3.57
C ASN A 131 -19.11 -11.87 -3.44
N SER A 132 -18.96 -11.04 -2.41
CA SER A 132 -17.76 -10.27 -2.10
C SER A 132 -17.82 -9.81 -0.64
N ALA A 133 -16.67 -9.68 0.01
CA ALA A 133 -16.49 -9.11 1.34
C ALA A 133 -15.13 -8.42 1.43
N ASP A 134 -15.04 -7.44 2.33
CA ASP A 134 -13.83 -6.65 2.59
C ASP A 134 -13.19 -7.03 3.93
N ASN A 135 -11.91 -6.69 4.12
CA ASN A 135 -11.24 -6.91 5.41
C ASN A 135 -11.98 -6.15 6.54
N GLY A 136 -12.30 -6.85 7.62
CA GLY A 136 -13.09 -6.34 8.74
C GLY A 136 -14.56 -6.78 8.74
N ASP A 137 -15.07 -7.35 7.63
CA ASP A 137 -16.36 -8.03 7.61
C ASP A 137 -16.35 -9.25 8.55
N ARG A 138 -17.53 -9.58 9.10
CA ARG A 138 -17.69 -10.63 10.12
C ARG A 138 -18.76 -11.61 9.74
N PHE A 139 -18.50 -12.89 9.99
CA PHE A 139 -19.46 -13.99 9.82
C PHE A 139 -20.03 -14.05 8.40
N VAL A 140 -19.16 -13.84 7.41
CA VAL A 140 -19.48 -13.99 5.99
C VAL A 140 -18.40 -14.80 5.29
N TYR A 141 -18.77 -15.45 4.20
CA TYR A 141 -17.79 -16.16 3.37
C TYR A 141 -18.15 -16.05 1.88
N THR A 142 -17.12 -16.13 1.04
CA THR A 142 -17.28 -16.35 -0.40
C THR A 142 -16.89 -17.77 -0.75
N GLU A 143 -17.46 -18.29 -1.83
CA GLU A 143 -17.25 -19.65 -2.32
C GLU A 143 -17.00 -19.59 -3.82
N GLU A 144 -15.89 -20.18 -4.25
CA GLU A 144 -15.51 -20.28 -5.66
C GLU A 144 -15.30 -21.75 -6.03
N SER A 145 -15.89 -22.19 -7.14
CA SER A 145 -15.59 -23.52 -7.68
C SER A 145 -14.23 -23.52 -8.35
N ILE A 146 -13.39 -24.49 -8.01
CA ILE A 146 -12.10 -24.72 -8.64
C ILE A 146 -12.11 -26.05 -9.40
N THR A 147 -11.05 -26.34 -10.17
CA THR A 147 -10.98 -27.50 -11.08
C THR A 147 -11.28 -28.84 -10.38
N ALA A 148 -10.90 -28.98 -9.12
CA ALA A 148 -10.93 -30.26 -8.41
C ALA A 148 -11.64 -30.20 -7.04
N GLY A 149 -12.38 -29.11 -6.78
CA GLY A 149 -12.83 -28.78 -5.44
C GLY A 149 -13.58 -27.45 -5.31
N VAL A 150 -13.61 -26.94 -4.08
CA VAL A 150 -14.16 -25.62 -3.73
C VAL A 150 -13.13 -24.82 -2.94
N TYR A 151 -13.06 -23.52 -3.23
CA TYR A 151 -12.25 -22.55 -2.51
C TYR A 151 -13.15 -21.65 -1.66
N LEU A 152 -12.96 -21.72 -0.34
CA LEU A 152 -13.69 -20.93 0.66
C LEU A 152 -12.81 -19.80 1.18
N LYS A 153 -13.37 -18.58 1.20
CA LYS A 153 -12.76 -17.45 1.90
C LYS A 153 -13.70 -16.97 3.00
N MET A 154 -13.27 -17.14 4.24
CA MET A 154 -14.06 -16.88 5.45
C MET A 154 -13.58 -15.60 6.13
N PHE A 155 -14.50 -14.70 6.48
CA PHE A 155 -14.16 -13.39 7.06
C PHE A 155 -14.60 -13.33 8.52
N MET A 156 -13.61 -13.26 9.41
CA MET A 156 -13.75 -13.12 10.85
C MET A 156 -12.42 -12.57 11.40
N PRO A 157 -12.38 -11.30 11.86
CA PRO A 157 -11.17 -10.73 12.42
C PRO A 157 -10.76 -11.42 13.72
N SER A 158 -9.45 -11.50 13.99
CA SER A 158 -8.89 -12.13 15.19
C SER A 158 -9.43 -11.54 16.50
N SER A 159 -9.93 -10.29 16.47
CA SER A 159 -10.63 -9.66 17.60
C SER A 159 -11.90 -10.40 18.05
N GLU A 160 -12.45 -11.31 17.24
CA GLU A 160 -13.60 -12.15 17.60
C GLU A 160 -13.22 -13.35 18.49
N ASP A 161 -11.92 -13.64 18.67
CA ASP A 161 -11.40 -14.72 19.54
C ASP A 161 -12.16 -16.04 19.37
N SER A 162 -12.18 -16.54 18.14
CA SER A 162 -13.06 -17.63 17.70
C SER A 162 -12.36 -18.55 16.68
N VAL A 163 -12.78 -19.81 16.67
CA VAL A 163 -12.35 -20.89 15.78
C VAL A 163 -13.32 -20.96 14.59
N PHE A 164 -12.80 -21.16 13.38
CA PHE A 164 -13.61 -21.42 12.19
C PHE A 164 -14.13 -22.84 12.22
N TYR A 165 -15.43 -23.04 12.03
CA TYR A 165 -16.03 -24.37 11.95
C TYR A 165 -16.77 -24.55 10.63
N ILE A 166 -16.46 -25.62 9.90
CA ILE A 166 -16.98 -25.89 8.54
C ILE A 166 -17.66 -27.26 8.55
N GLU A 167 -18.85 -27.37 7.98
CA GLU A 167 -19.53 -28.64 7.72
C GLU A 167 -19.76 -28.79 6.21
N TYR A 168 -19.53 -29.98 5.67
CA TYR A 168 -19.86 -30.30 4.28
C TYR A 168 -20.01 -31.81 4.10
N THR A 169 -20.56 -32.22 2.96
CA THR A 169 -20.64 -33.63 2.55
C THR A 169 -19.90 -33.82 1.24
N ILE A 170 -19.00 -34.80 1.20
CA ILE A 170 -18.42 -35.29 -0.05
C ILE A 170 -19.23 -36.47 -0.55
N GLU A 171 -19.66 -36.38 -1.79
CA GLU A 171 -20.48 -37.39 -2.44
C GLU A 171 -19.64 -38.52 -3.01
N ASP A 172 -20.12 -39.75 -2.83
CA ASP A 172 -19.57 -40.98 -3.41
C ASP A 172 -18.06 -41.12 -3.09
N ALA A 173 -17.66 -41.00 -1.82
CA ALA A 173 -16.24 -41.05 -1.42
C ALA A 173 -15.73 -42.49 -1.22
N VAL A 174 -16.57 -43.37 -0.67
CA VAL A 174 -16.21 -44.77 -0.34
C VAL A 174 -16.22 -45.66 -1.58
N VAL A 175 -15.15 -46.42 -1.79
CA VAL A 175 -15.05 -47.45 -2.83
C VAL A 175 -15.57 -48.77 -2.30
N ILE A 176 -16.46 -49.44 -3.05
CA ILE A 176 -16.97 -50.77 -2.74
C ILE A 176 -16.28 -51.80 -3.64
N HIS A 177 -15.45 -52.65 -3.02
CA HIS A 177 -14.85 -53.81 -3.65
C HIS A 177 -15.77 -55.02 -3.53
N ASN A 178 -15.42 -56.12 -4.20
CA ASN A 178 -16.17 -57.37 -4.13
C ASN A 178 -16.20 -57.97 -2.71
N ASP A 179 -15.19 -57.70 -1.90
CA ASP A 179 -14.90 -58.32 -0.60
C ASP A 179 -14.90 -57.33 0.58
N VAL A 180 -14.52 -56.07 0.36
CA VAL A 180 -14.44 -55.01 1.39
C VAL A 180 -14.96 -53.66 0.87
N ALA A 181 -15.16 -52.70 1.77
CA ALA A 181 -15.29 -51.28 1.44
C ALA A 181 -14.04 -50.53 1.92
N GLU A 182 -13.71 -49.45 1.21
CA GLU A 182 -12.51 -48.66 1.41
C GLU A 182 -12.84 -47.16 1.40
N LEU A 183 -12.32 -46.43 2.39
CA LEU A 183 -12.17 -44.98 2.32
C LEU A 183 -10.69 -44.68 2.18
N TYR A 184 -10.27 -44.06 1.08
CA TYR A 184 -8.93 -43.50 0.90
C TYR A 184 -9.11 -41.99 0.71
N TRP A 185 -8.75 -41.21 1.72
CA TRP A 185 -9.14 -39.79 1.77
C TRP A 185 -7.99 -38.89 2.17
N ASN A 186 -7.76 -37.86 1.36
CA ASN A 186 -6.82 -36.81 1.65
C ASN A 186 -7.50 -35.77 2.57
N VAL A 187 -7.29 -35.89 3.88
CA VAL A 187 -7.95 -35.06 4.88
C VAL A 187 -7.39 -33.63 4.83
N LEU A 188 -6.08 -33.52 4.67
CA LEU A 188 -5.37 -32.25 4.48
C LEU A 188 -4.64 -32.30 3.14
N GLY A 189 -4.97 -31.39 2.22
CA GLY A 189 -4.28 -31.30 0.93
C GLY A 189 -3.01 -30.46 1.01
N SER A 190 -2.09 -30.65 0.06
CA SER A 190 -0.85 -29.88 -0.06
C SER A 190 -1.05 -28.40 -0.44
N GLY A 191 -2.30 -27.93 -0.48
CA GLY A 191 -2.67 -26.52 -0.69
C GLY A 191 -2.82 -25.73 0.61
N TYR A 192 -2.74 -26.36 1.78
CA TYR A 192 -2.80 -25.65 3.07
C TYR A 192 -1.51 -24.87 3.30
N THR A 193 -1.60 -23.55 3.50
CA THR A 193 -0.44 -22.64 3.41
C THR A 193 0.19 -22.28 4.75
N GLU A 194 -0.35 -22.77 5.86
CA GLU A 194 0.09 -22.46 7.21
C GLU A 194 0.58 -23.75 7.88
N ASP A 195 1.56 -23.62 8.79
CA ASP A 195 1.97 -24.73 9.64
C ASP A 195 0.87 -25.00 10.69
N ILE A 196 0.71 -26.26 11.10
CA ILE A 196 -0.32 -26.71 12.04
C ILE A 196 0.36 -27.34 13.26
N GLU A 197 0.16 -26.77 14.45
CA GLU A 197 0.78 -27.30 15.68
C GLU A 197 0.12 -28.61 16.16
N ASP A 198 -1.21 -28.71 16.13
CA ASP A 198 -1.97 -29.88 16.58
C ASP A 198 -3.06 -30.27 15.56
N PHE A 199 -2.82 -31.36 14.82
CA PHE A 199 -3.72 -31.92 13.81
C PHE A 199 -4.38 -33.20 14.30
N GLN A 200 -5.72 -33.26 14.27
CA GLN A 200 -6.45 -34.45 14.73
C GLN A 200 -7.61 -34.80 13.80
N VAL A 201 -7.80 -36.09 13.58
CA VAL A 201 -8.90 -36.62 12.76
C VAL A 201 -9.61 -37.73 13.53
N LEU A 202 -10.92 -37.66 13.60
CA LEU A 202 -11.79 -38.71 14.15
C LEU A 202 -12.71 -39.21 13.04
N ILE A 203 -12.79 -40.53 12.88
CA ILE A 203 -13.56 -41.14 11.79
C ILE A 203 -14.51 -42.17 12.36
N HIS A 204 -15.79 -42.09 11.97
CA HIS A 204 -16.86 -42.94 12.46
C HIS A 204 -17.47 -43.78 11.34
N LEU A 205 -17.55 -45.09 11.54
CA LEU A 205 -18.26 -46.02 10.67
C LEU A 205 -19.78 -45.98 10.90
N PRO A 206 -20.62 -46.37 9.91
CA PRO A 206 -22.07 -46.49 10.08
C PRO A 206 -22.50 -47.53 11.13
N GLY A 207 -21.63 -48.51 11.44
CA GLY A 207 -21.87 -49.59 12.38
C GLY A 207 -20.57 -50.27 12.81
N ASP A 208 -20.69 -51.29 13.67
CA ASP A 208 -19.52 -52.00 14.22
C ASP A 208 -18.88 -52.93 13.19
N ASP A 209 -17.55 -52.93 13.15
CA ASP A 209 -16.72 -53.86 12.39
C ASP A 209 -15.52 -54.34 13.21
N SER A 210 -15.47 -55.65 13.49
CA SER A 210 -14.35 -56.27 14.20
C SER A 210 -13.10 -56.45 13.34
N ASP A 211 -13.21 -56.30 12.02
CA ASP A 211 -12.11 -56.46 11.07
C ASP A 211 -11.66 -55.13 10.46
N LEU A 212 -12.04 -54.01 11.08
CA LEU A 212 -11.58 -52.67 10.74
C LEU A 212 -10.05 -52.60 10.70
N ARG A 213 -9.53 -51.94 9.68
CA ARG A 213 -8.12 -51.56 9.54
C ARG A 213 -8.00 -50.09 9.18
N VAL A 214 -6.93 -49.46 9.66
CA VAL A 214 -6.58 -48.08 9.36
C VAL A 214 -5.10 -47.99 9.01
N TRP A 215 -4.80 -47.11 8.06
CA TRP A 215 -3.46 -46.61 7.75
C TRP A 215 -3.51 -45.10 7.55
N SER A 216 -2.37 -44.45 7.71
CA SER A 216 -2.19 -43.02 7.47
C SER A 216 -0.89 -42.79 6.69
N HIS A 217 -0.91 -41.79 5.82
CA HIS A 217 0.21 -41.38 4.97
C HIS A 217 0.40 -39.87 5.11
N GLY A 218 1.61 -39.45 5.48
CA GLY A 218 1.95 -38.08 5.85
C GLY A 218 3.38 -38.04 6.42
N PRO A 219 3.72 -37.03 7.24
CA PRO A 219 4.90 -37.02 8.09
C PRO A 219 5.04 -38.32 8.90
N LEU A 220 6.28 -38.65 9.26
CA LEU A 220 6.57 -39.87 10.03
C LEU A 220 6.22 -39.76 11.52
N THR A 221 5.74 -38.59 11.94
CA THR A 221 5.31 -38.21 13.29
C THR A 221 3.86 -38.59 13.58
N GLY A 222 3.01 -38.71 12.56
CA GLY A 222 1.60 -39.06 12.72
C GLY A 222 1.34 -40.46 13.27
N GLU A 223 0.34 -40.57 14.14
CA GLU A 223 -0.12 -41.82 14.76
C GLU A 223 -1.60 -42.07 14.46
N ASN A 224 -1.94 -43.28 14.01
CA ASN A 224 -3.31 -43.75 13.88
C ASN A 224 -3.65 -44.81 14.94
N LYS A 225 -4.91 -44.85 15.37
CA LYS A 225 -5.40 -45.76 16.40
C LYS A 225 -6.86 -46.12 16.18
N ILE A 226 -7.18 -47.41 16.31
CA ILE A 226 -8.55 -47.89 16.41
C ILE A 226 -9.00 -47.71 17.88
N ILE A 227 -9.96 -46.82 18.11
CA ILE A 227 -10.48 -46.52 19.46
C ILE A 227 -11.41 -47.65 19.91
N ASP A 228 -12.32 -48.06 19.01
CA ASP A 228 -13.26 -49.15 19.20
C ASP A 228 -13.67 -49.74 17.84
N THR A 229 -14.72 -50.59 17.80
CA THR A 229 -15.16 -51.27 16.57
C THR A 229 -15.79 -50.36 15.52
N ARG A 230 -15.93 -49.06 15.76
CA ARG A 230 -16.55 -48.10 14.82
C ARG A 230 -15.80 -46.79 14.70
N THR A 231 -14.87 -46.48 15.60
CA THR A 231 -14.19 -45.18 15.64
C THR A 231 -12.68 -45.33 15.56
N VAL A 232 -12.08 -44.49 14.71
CA VAL A 232 -10.64 -44.40 14.47
C VAL A 232 -10.17 -42.97 14.74
N SER A 233 -9.01 -42.81 15.37
CA SER A 233 -8.32 -41.52 15.48
C SER A 233 -7.03 -41.52 14.68
N PHE A 234 -6.69 -40.36 14.13
CA PHE A 234 -5.37 -40.02 13.63
C PHE A 234 -4.93 -38.70 14.25
N THR A 235 -3.67 -38.59 14.67
CA THR A 235 -3.10 -37.38 15.28
C THR A 235 -1.70 -37.13 14.74
N ASP A 236 -1.38 -35.88 14.43
CA ASP A 236 -0.03 -35.42 14.10
C ASP A 236 0.23 -34.05 14.73
N TYR A 237 1.50 -33.72 14.93
CA TYR A 237 1.94 -32.47 15.56
C TYR A 237 2.98 -31.79 14.67
N ASP A 238 2.99 -30.46 14.67
CA ASP A 238 3.92 -29.64 13.89
C ASP A 238 3.93 -30.02 12.39
N VAL A 239 2.73 -30.10 11.79
CA VAL A 239 2.58 -30.39 10.36
C VAL A 239 2.94 -29.17 9.54
N ASP A 240 4.03 -29.27 8.78
CA ASP A 240 4.52 -28.20 7.90
C ASP A 240 3.48 -27.80 6.85
N SER A 241 3.46 -26.51 6.50
CA SER A 241 2.71 -25.98 5.37
C SER A 241 2.98 -26.75 4.08
N TYR A 242 1.95 -26.86 3.25
CA TYR A 242 1.93 -27.62 1.98
C TYR A 242 2.13 -29.14 2.13
N THR A 243 2.06 -29.67 3.35
CA THR A 243 2.11 -31.11 3.63
C THR A 243 0.72 -31.72 3.57
N ALA A 244 0.61 -32.88 2.92
CA ALA A 244 -0.65 -33.60 2.80
C ALA A 244 -0.78 -34.71 3.85
N GLU A 245 -2.00 -34.88 4.38
CA GLU A 245 -2.35 -35.93 5.33
C GLU A 245 -3.47 -36.80 4.78
N THR A 246 -3.17 -38.07 4.55
CA THR A 246 -4.09 -39.03 3.97
C THR A 246 -4.39 -40.16 4.95
N ILE A 247 -5.66 -40.53 5.04
CA ILE A 247 -6.15 -41.68 5.80
C ILE A 247 -6.65 -42.77 4.85
N ARG A 248 -6.47 -44.03 5.23
CA ARG A 248 -7.04 -45.18 4.55
C ARG A 248 -7.73 -46.10 5.54
N LEU A 249 -9.00 -46.38 5.34
CA LEU A 249 -9.78 -47.32 6.14
C LEU A 249 -10.27 -48.46 5.27
N MET A 250 -10.19 -49.68 5.78
CA MET A 250 -10.81 -50.87 5.19
C MET A 250 -11.79 -51.49 6.19
N PHE A 251 -13.02 -51.72 5.74
CA PHE A 251 -14.12 -52.19 6.58
C PHE A 251 -15.15 -53.02 5.80
N ALA A 252 -16.14 -53.57 6.48
CA ALA A 252 -17.18 -54.42 5.92
C ALA A 252 -18.10 -53.64 4.98
N LYS A 253 -18.16 -54.05 3.71
CA LYS A 253 -19.03 -53.42 2.70
C LYS A 253 -20.52 -53.45 3.04
N SER A 254 -20.95 -54.33 3.94
CA SER A 254 -22.33 -54.37 4.44
C SER A 254 -22.73 -53.11 5.22
N LEU A 255 -21.76 -52.30 5.67
CA LEU A 255 -22.01 -51.03 6.35
C LEU A 255 -22.37 -49.90 5.37
N VAL A 256 -22.13 -50.07 4.07
CA VAL A 256 -22.47 -49.10 3.01
C VAL A 256 -23.41 -49.72 1.96
N PRO A 257 -24.60 -50.23 2.36
CA PRO A 257 -25.48 -51.02 1.50
C PRO A 257 -26.05 -50.25 0.30
N SER A 258 -26.02 -48.92 0.34
CA SER A 258 -26.56 -48.05 -0.71
C SER A 258 -25.49 -47.34 -1.54
N GLY A 259 -24.20 -47.66 -1.33
CA GLY A 259 -23.11 -47.02 -2.06
C GLY A 259 -23.06 -47.42 -3.53
N THR A 260 -22.63 -46.48 -4.37
CA THR A 260 -22.70 -46.60 -5.83
C THR A 260 -21.34 -46.80 -6.51
N LYS A 261 -20.26 -46.33 -5.89
CA LYS A 261 -18.90 -46.48 -6.40
C LYS A 261 -18.37 -47.91 -6.20
N VAL A 262 -18.34 -48.68 -7.27
CA VAL A 262 -17.91 -50.09 -7.26
C VAL A 262 -16.65 -50.32 -8.10
N SER A 263 -15.69 -51.10 -7.58
CA SER A 263 -14.44 -51.42 -8.29
C SER A 263 -14.53 -52.66 -9.20
N ASN A 264 -15.48 -53.55 -8.94
CA ASN A 264 -15.63 -54.87 -9.58
C ASN A 264 -14.42 -55.82 -9.44
N VAL A 265 -13.58 -55.64 -8.42
CA VAL A 265 -12.45 -56.51 -8.10
C VAL A 265 -12.39 -56.78 -6.60
N ASP A 266 -11.72 -57.86 -6.21
CA ASP A 266 -11.37 -58.12 -4.80
C ASP A 266 -10.25 -57.16 -4.41
N GLY A 267 -10.46 -56.35 -3.37
CA GLY A 267 -9.56 -55.26 -2.99
C GLY A 267 -8.67 -55.57 -1.79
N ARG A 268 -9.11 -56.44 -0.88
CA ARG A 268 -8.47 -56.66 0.43
C ARG A 268 -6.99 -57.01 0.32
N ASP A 269 -6.65 -58.00 -0.50
CA ASP A 269 -5.27 -58.49 -0.60
C ASP A 269 -4.35 -57.44 -1.23
N TYR A 270 -4.84 -56.66 -2.21
CA TYR A 270 -4.07 -55.58 -2.82
C TYR A 270 -3.85 -54.40 -1.87
N ILE A 271 -4.87 -54.03 -1.08
CA ILE A 271 -4.75 -53.02 -0.02
C ILE A 271 -3.68 -53.46 0.97
N LEU A 272 -3.81 -54.66 1.54
CA LEU A 272 -2.88 -55.18 2.56
C LEU A 272 -1.44 -55.29 2.03
N GLN A 273 -1.27 -55.72 0.78
CA GLN A 273 0.05 -55.81 0.15
C GLN A 273 0.70 -54.43 -0.01
N TYR A 274 -0.07 -53.43 -0.47
CA TYR A 274 0.44 -52.07 -0.67
C TYR A 274 0.80 -51.42 0.67
N GLU A 275 -0.06 -51.53 1.66
CA GLU A 275 0.16 -50.91 2.97
C GLU A 275 1.33 -51.55 3.72
N GLN A 276 1.56 -52.87 3.57
CA GLN A 276 2.77 -53.50 4.10
C GLN A 276 4.04 -52.94 3.45
N GLN A 277 4.03 -52.72 2.13
CA GLN A 277 5.17 -52.13 1.42
C GLN A 277 5.48 -50.71 1.92
N MET A 278 4.45 -49.87 2.13
CA MET A 278 4.63 -48.51 2.66
C MET A 278 5.13 -48.52 4.11
N ALA A 279 4.63 -49.44 4.95
CA ALA A 279 5.12 -49.61 6.32
C ALA A 279 6.61 -50.01 6.37
N ASP A 280 7.04 -50.92 5.49
CA ASP A 280 8.44 -51.36 5.40
C ASP A 280 9.37 -50.19 4.96
N GLU A 281 8.94 -49.37 4.01
CA GLU A 281 9.67 -48.19 3.54
C GLU A 281 9.80 -47.11 4.63
N ALA A 282 8.70 -46.80 5.33
CA ALA A 282 8.70 -45.85 6.44
C ALA A 282 9.62 -46.31 7.58
N ASN A 283 9.63 -47.60 7.91
CA ASN A 283 10.52 -48.17 8.93
C ASN A 283 12.00 -48.08 8.52
N ALA A 284 12.31 -48.32 7.24
CA ALA A 284 13.67 -48.15 6.73
C ALA A 284 14.14 -46.69 6.82
N TYR A 285 13.27 -45.72 6.52
CA TYR A 285 13.59 -44.30 6.66
C TYR A 285 13.83 -43.91 8.13
N ARG A 286 12.96 -44.35 9.06
CA ARG A 286 13.14 -44.08 10.50
C ARG A 286 14.47 -44.61 11.02
N GLU A 287 14.90 -45.79 10.57
CA GLU A 287 16.20 -46.34 10.94
C GLU A 287 17.36 -45.52 10.36
N GLN A 288 17.24 -45.03 9.13
CA GLN A 288 18.27 -44.17 8.53
C GLN A 288 18.39 -42.84 9.29
N ALA A 289 17.27 -42.18 9.61
CA ALA A 289 17.26 -40.94 10.39
C ALA A 289 17.87 -41.16 11.79
N ARG A 290 17.58 -42.30 12.42
CA ARG A 290 18.19 -42.70 13.69
C ARG A 290 19.71 -42.81 13.61
N ILE A 291 20.24 -43.42 12.54
CA ILE A 291 21.69 -43.52 12.32
C ILE A 291 22.32 -42.13 12.12
N GLU A 292 21.65 -41.24 11.39
CA GLU A 292 22.13 -39.88 11.15
C GLU A 292 22.23 -39.08 12.45
N LEU A 293 21.21 -39.11 13.31
CA LEU A 293 21.25 -38.49 14.65
C LEU A 293 22.43 -39.00 15.49
N ILE A 294 22.71 -40.30 15.47
CA ILE A 294 23.85 -40.89 16.19
C ILE A 294 25.17 -40.34 15.63
N ASN A 295 25.30 -40.22 14.30
CA ASN A 295 26.48 -39.66 13.67
C ASN A 295 26.66 -38.17 14.00
N GLU A 296 25.59 -37.38 14.01
CA GLU A 296 25.61 -35.97 14.40
C GLU A 296 26.05 -35.79 15.85
N ALA A 297 25.48 -36.57 16.78
CA ALA A 297 25.89 -36.57 18.18
C ALA A 297 27.37 -36.96 18.32
N SER A 298 27.81 -38.01 17.61
CA SER A 298 29.22 -38.41 17.59
C SER A 298 30.13 -37.29 17.08
N GLN A 299 29.72 -36.58 16.03
CA GLN A 299 30.50 -35.49 15.45
C GLN A 299 30.54 -34.29 16.41
N ALA A 300 29.44 -33.95 17.07
CA ALA A 300 29.40 -32.87 18.05
C ALA A 300 30.36 -33.14 19.23
N VAL A 301 30.46 -34.40 19.68
CA VAL A 301 31.44 -34.81 20.70
C VAL A 301 32.88 -34.67 20.19
N LEU A 302 33.16 -35.06 18.94
CA LEU A 302 34.49 -34.89 18.34
C LEU A 302 34.86 -33.40 18.19
N ASP A 303 33.91 -32.56 17.77
CA ASP A 303 34.11 -31.11 17.65
C ASP A 303 34.48 -30.49 19.01
N LEU A 304 33.82 -30.93 20.09
CA LEU A 304 34.14 -30.54 21.47
C LEU A 304 35.54 -31.02 21.90
N GLU A 305 35.92 -32.25 21.54
CA GLU A 305 37.25 -32.77 21.85
C GLU A 305 38.37 -31.97 21.17
N GLU A 306 38.12 -31.47 19.95
CA GLU A 306 39.03 -30.61 19.20
C GLU A 306 39.00 -29.15 19.70
N ASN A 307 37.81 -28.63 20.05
CA ASN A 307 37.57 -27.25 20.45
C ASN A 307 36.80 -27.19 21.79
N GLN A 308 37.56 -27.10 22.88
CA GLN A 308 37.06 -27.24 24.25
C GLN A 308 36.45 -25.93 24.79
N THR A 309 35.42 -25.43 24.11
CA THR A 309 34.70 -24.20 24.50
C THR A 309 33.28 -24.50 24.97
N MET A 310 32.66 -23.55 25.68
CA MET A 310 31.30 -23.70 26.22
C MET A 310 30.26 -23.95 25.13
N TYR A 311 30.42 -23.30 23.97
CA TYR A 311 29.57 -23.49 22.80
C TYR A 311 29.54 -24.95 22.32
N TYR A 312 30.71 -25.56 22.10
CA TYR A 312 30.79 -26.94 21.64
C TYR A 312 30.33 -27.93 22.72
N TYR A 313 30.51 -27.58 24.01
CA TYR A 313 30.04 -28.40 25.12
C TYR A 313 28.51 -28.49 25.12
N ASN A 314 27.83 -27.34 25.07
CA ASN A 314 26.37 -27.28 25.06
C ASN A 314 25.79 -27.97 23.82
N ARG A 315 26.38 -27.74 22.64
CA ARG A 315 25.98 -28.40 21.39
C ARG A 315 26.12 -29.92 21.45
N ALA A 316 27.23 -30.43 22.00
CA ALA A 316 27.43 -31.87 22.17
C ALA A 316 26.45 -32.46 23.17
N LEU A 317 26.22 -31.79 24.31
CA LEU A 317 25.29 -32.24 25.33
C LEU A 317 23.85 -32.29 24.81
N GLU A 318 23.41 -31.29 24.07
CA GLU A 318 22.09 -31.24 23.42
C GLU A 318 21.91 -32.38 22.41
N ALA A 319 22.86 -32.53 21.47
CA ALA A 319 22.82 -33.57 20.44
C ALA A 319 22.83 -34.99 21.02
N VAL A 320 23.55 -35.22 22.13
CA VAL A 320 23.58 -36.54 22.78
C VAL A 320 22.32 -36.78 23.61
N ASN A 321 21.77 -35.75 24.27
CA ASN A 321 20.56 -35.89 25.07
C ASN A 321 19.32 -36.16 24.22
N SER A 322 19.26 -35.65 22.99
CA SER A 322 18.18 -35.90 22.03
C SER A 322 18.16 -37.34 21.48
N LEU A 323 19.24 -38.11 21.64
CA LEU A 323 19.28 -39.50 21.19
C LEU A 323 18.26 -40.37 21.95
N PRO A 324 17.61 -41.35 21.27
CA PRO A 324 16.75 -42.33 21.92
C PRO A 324 17.44 -43.08 23.06
N ASN A 325 16.69 -43.43 24.12
CA ASN A 325 17.24 -44.06 25.32
C ASN A 325 17.78 -45.48 25.11
N ASP A 326 17.39 -46.13 24.02
CA ASP A 326 17.87 -47.46 23.63
C ASP A 326 19.17 -47.41 22.80
N VAL A 327 19.70 -46.23 22.49
CA VAL A 327 21.03 -46.07 21.87
C VAL A 327 22.13 -46.37 22.90
N THR A 328 22.90 -47.43 22.65
CA THR A 328 23.92 -47.94 23.58
C THR A 328 25.10 -47.00 23.79
N GLU A 329 25.43 -46.20 22.78
CA GLU A 329 26.56 -45.27 22.72
C GLU A 329 26.32 -43.99 23.54
N LYS A 330 25.05 -43.67 23.85
CA LYS A 330 24.67 -42.42 24.55
C LYS A 330 25.42 -42.24 25.87
N ALA A 331 25.59 -43.33 26.63
CA ALA A 331 26.31 -43.29 27.91
C ALA A 331 27.81 -43.00 27.75
N ASP A 332 28.43 -43.49 26.67
CA ASP A 332 29.84 -43.23 26.36
C ASP A 332 30.05 -41.77 25.96
N PHE A 333 29.18 -41.24 25.09
CA PHE A 333 29.23 -39.83 24.68
C PHE A 333 29.09 -38.88 25.87
N LEU A 334 28.13 -39.12 26.78
CA LEU A 334 27.96 -38.31 27.98
C LEU A 334 29.20 -38.36 28.89
N ALA A 335 29.84 -39.52 29.03
CA ALA A 335 31.06 -39.65 29.83
C ALA A 335 32.24 -38.87 29.22
N ARG A 336 32.36 -38.85 27.89
CA ARG A 336 33.38 -38.07 27.16
C ARG A 336 33.15 -36.56 27.29
N ILE A 337 31.90 -36.11 27.21
CA ILE A 337 31.52 -34.71 27.44
C ILE A 337 31.87 -34.29 28.87
N GLU A 338 31.45 -35.07 29.89
CA GLU A 338 31.70 -34.73 31.29
C GLU A 338 33.20 -34.66 31.62
N ALA A 339 34.03 -35.47 30.96
CA ALA A 339 35.48 -35.45 31.14
C ALA A 339 36.17 -34.13 30.71
N LEU A 340 35.52 -33.33 29.85
CA LEU A 340 36.05 -32.06 29.34
C LEU A 340 35.52 -30.83 30.09
N LYS A 341 34.58 -31.02 31.02
CA LYS A 341 33.88 -29.93 31.73
C LYS A 341 34.81 -28.94 32.41
N ASP A 342 35.83 -29.42 33.12
CA ASP A 342 36.76 -28.55 33.85
C ASP A 342 37.59 -27.67 32.89
N VAL A 343 38.03 -28.23 31.76
CA VAL A 343 38.83 -27.49 30.77
C VAL A 343 37.97 -26.45 30.03
N VAL A 344 36.73 -26.83 29.69
CA VAL A 344 35.75 -25.90 29.12
C VAL A 344 35.44 -24.74 30.08
N ASN A 345 35.34 -25.02 31.38
CA ASN A 345 35.12 -24.01 32.40
C ASN A 345 36.29 -23.01 32.48
N GLU A 346 37.54 -23.49 32.37
CA GLU A 346 38.71 -22.62 32.35
C GLU A 346 38.74 -21.69 31.12
N ASP A 347 38.38 -22.19 29.95
CA ASP A 347 38.32 -21.37 28.72
C ASP A 347 37.18 -20.34 28.77
N TRP A 348 36.01 -20.73 29.30
CA TRP A 348 34.89 -19.82 29.54
C TRP A 348 35.28 -18.62 30.42
N ILE A 349 35.97 -18.85 31.54
CA ILE A 349 36.49 -17.77 32.41
C ILE A 349 37.40 -16.83 31.62
N LYS A 350 38.30 -17.39 30.80
CA LYS A 350 39.27 -16.61 30.02
C LYS A 350 38.60 -15.74 28.96
N ASP A 351 37.58 -16.25 28.29
CA ASP A 351 36.86 -15.51 27.25
C ASP A 351 35.98 -14.41 27.88
N LEU A 352 35.28 -14.71 28.97
CA LEU A 352 34.46 -13.73 29.68
C LEU A 352 35.30 -12.58 30.26
N ASP A 353 36.49 -12.88 30.78
CA ASP A 353 37.46 -11.85 31.22
C ASP A 353 37.90 -10.94 30.05
N ALA A 354 38.08 -11.51 28.86
CA ALA A 354 38.45 -10.77 27.65
C ALA A 354 37.31 -9.86 27.17
N ASP A 355 36.07 -10.36 27.18
CA ASP A 355 34.88 -9.62 26.77
C ASP A 355 34.57 -8.47 27.73
N ILE A 356 34.67 -8.69 29.05
CA ILE A 356 34.54 -7.62 30.06
C ILE A 356 35.62 -6.55 29.86
N LYS A 357 36.85 -6.95 29.53
CA LYS A 357 37.92 -5.99 29.23
C LYS A 357 37.62 -5.18 27.97
N TRP A 358 37.16 -5.83 26.90
CA TRP A 358 36.77 -5.16 25.66
C TRP A 358 35.63 -4.17 25.90
N PHE A 359 34.61 -4.58 26.65
CA PHE A 359 33.47 -3.75 27.02
C PHE A 359 33.88 -2.47 27.77
N ARG A 360 34.86 -2.57 28.68
CA ARG A 360 35.38 -1.39 29.39
C ARG A 360 36.01 -0.37 28.44
N GLU A 361 36.56 -0.80 27.31
CA GLU A 361 37.15 0.07 26.28
C GLU A 361 36.09 0.58 25.28
N TYR A 362 35.13 -0.28 24.90
CA TYR A 362 34.15 -0.04 23.85
C TYR A 362 32.73 -0.47 24.31
N PRO A 363 32.12 0.24 25.27
CA PRO A 363 30.86 -0.21 25.86
C PRO A 363 29.69 -0.10 24.89
N SER A 364 28.92 -1.18 24.74
CA SER A 364 27.69 -1.20 23.94
C SER A 364 26.59 -1.99 24.64
N ASN A 365 25.32 -1.72 24.31
CA ASN A 365 24.21 -2.49 24.89
C ASN A 365 24.27 -3.97 24.50
N TYR A 366 24.71 -4.26 23.27
CA TYR A 366 24.83 -5.63 22.76
C TYR A 366 25.85 -6.42 23.57
N ASP A 367 27.04 -5.86 23.78
CA ASP A 367 28.12 -6.54 24.50
C ASP A 367 27.75 -6.76 25.98
N LEU A 368 27.00 -5.86 26.61
CA LEU A 368 26.54 -6.04 28.00
C LEU A 368 25.55 -7.22 28.14
N GLU A 369 24.60 -7.34 27.20
CA GLU A 369 23.66 -8.47 27.22
C GLU A 369 24.37 -9.79 26.90
N MET A 370 25.28 -9.79 25.93
CA MET A 370 26.12 -10.95 25.62
C MET A 370 26.92 -11.43 26.85
N ILE A 371 27.53 -10.50 27.60
CA ILE A 371 28.24 -10.82 28.85
C ILE A 371 27.29 -11.45 29.88
N LYS A 372 26.05 -10.96 30.03
CA LYS A 372 25.06 -11.55 30.96
C LYS A 372 24.68 -12.97 30.56
N GLU A 373 24.43 -13.20 29.27
CA GLU A 373 24.10 -14.53 28.73
C GLU A 373 25.27 -15.50 28.96
N GLN A 374 26.50 -15.10 28.61
CA GLN A 374 27.70 -15.90 28.84
C GLN A 374 27.91 -16.23 30.32
N ILE A 375 27.62 -15.31 31.25
CA ILE A 375 27.70 -15.61 32.69
C ILE A 375 26.81 -16.79 33.04
N GLU A 376 25.58 -16.86 32.52
CA GLU A 376 24.63 -17.92 32.86
C GLU A 376 25.05 -19.30 32.35
N GLU A 377 25.83 -19.37 31.27
CA GLU A 377 26.31 -20.64 30.71
C GLU A 377 27.39 -21.33 31.56
N GLY A 378 28.08 -20.59 32.43
CA GLY A 378 29.19 -21.11 33.25
C GLY A 378 28.77 -22.14 34.30
N PHE A 379 29.66 -23.11 34.58
CA PHE A 379 29.43 -24.16 35.59
C PHE A 379 29.84 -23.76 37.02
N ASP A 380 30.74 -22.78 37.15
CA ASP A 380 31.30 -22.35 38.44
C ASP A 380 30.46 -21.24 39.08
N GLU A 381 29.62 -21.64 40.04
CA GLU A 381 28.73 -20.73 40.78
C GLU A 381 29.46 -19.64 41.57
N GLU A 382 30.69 -19.89 42.04
CA GLU A 382 31.47 -18.87 42.74
C GLU A 382 31.95 -17.80 41.75
N LYS A 383 32.43 -18.22 40.58
CA LYS A 383 32.82 -17.31 39.50
C LYS A 383 31.64 -16.52 38.94
N LYS A 384 30.49 -17.15 38.75
CA LYS A 384 29.25 -16.45 38.36
C LYS A 384 28.94 -15.30 39.32
N GLN A 385 29.02 -15.54 40.63
CA GLN A 385 28.80 -14.50 41.64
C GLN A 385 29.83 -13.38 41.56
N GLU A 386 31.11 -13.68 41.28
CA GLU A 386 32.14 -12.67 41.07
C GLU A 386 31.82 -11.76 39.87
N TYR A 387 31.42 -12.32 38.72
CA TYR A 387 31.05 -11.54 37.54
C TYR A 387 29.78 -10.72 37.75
N TYR A 388 28.77 -11.29 38.40
CA TYR A 388 27.55 -10.56 38.76
C TYR A 388 27.82 -9.37 39.68
N ALA A 389 28.80 -9.48 40.59
CA ALA A 389 29.22 -8.37 41.43
C ALA A 389 29.83 -7.20 40.63
N MET A 390 30.36 -7.46 39.41
CA MET A 390 30.88 -6.42 38.50
C MET A 390 29.78 -5.74 37.69
N MET A 391 28.59 -6.34 37.56
CA MET A 391 27.51 -5.85 36.68
C MET A 391 27.13 -4.37 36.91
N PRO A 392 26.99 -3.88 38.17
CA PRO A 392 26.68 -2.47 38.41
C PRO A 392 27.75 -1.50 37.89
N GLU A 393 29.03 -1.89 37.88
CA GLU A 393 30.12 -1.09 37.30
C GLU A 393 29.97 -0.99 35.78
N LEU A 394 29.71 -2.12 35.11
CA LEU A 394 29.58 -2.20 33.66
C LEU A 394 28.37 -1.39 33.17
N GLU A 395 27.24 -1.49 33.87
CA GLU A 395 26.03 -0.69 33.60
C GLU A 395 26.30 0.82 33.70
N ASP A 396 27.07 1.26 34.72
CA ASP A 396 27.44 2.67 34.91
C ASP A 396 28.41 3.17 33.81
N ILE A 397 29.35 2.33 33.36
CA ILE A 397 30.22 2.63 32.20
C ILE A 397 29.37 2.87 30.95
N LEU A 398 28.45 1.97 30.64
CA LEU A 398 27.55 2.07 29.49
C LEU A 398 26.65 3.31 29.58
N TYR A 399 26.09 3.59 30.76
CA TYR A 399 25.28 4.77 30.98
C TYR A 399 26.05 6.06 30.67
N ARG A 400 27.27 6.21 31.19
CA ARG A 400 28.12 7.38 30.91
C ARG A 400 28.47 7.52 29.43
N HIS A 401 28.75 6.41 28.76
CA HIS A 401 29.02 6.38 27.32
C HIS A 401 27.81 6.88 26.52
N ASN A 402 26.63 6.30 26.78
CA ASN A 402 25.37 6.68 26.13
C ASN A 402 25.02 8.16 26.33
N VAL A 403 25.27 8.72 27.54
CA VAL A 403 25.06 10.15 27.80
C VAL A 403 26.00 11.03 26.97
N LYS A 404 27.27 10.65 26.85
CA LYS A 404 28.25 11.38 26.05
C LYS A 404 27.88 11.37 24.57
N ASP A 405 27.48 10.23 24.04
CA ASP A 405 27.03 10.08 22.65
C ASP A 405 25.76 10.88 22.37
N LEU A 406 24.83 10.92 23.32
CA LEU A 406 23.63 11.75 23.23
C LEU A 406 23.97 13.25 23.15
N ILE A 407 24.92 13.72 23.96
CA ILE A 407 25.35 15.12 23.93
C ILE A 407 26.03 15.45 22.59
N GLN A 408 26.94 14.59 22.13
CA GLN A 408 27.66 14.80 20.87
C GLN A 408 26.73 14.81 19.65
N SER A 409 25.83 13.83 19.57
CA SER A 409 24.82 13.76 18.50
C SER A 409 23.91 14.99 18.51
N THR A 410 23.45 15.44 19.68
CA THR A 410 22.62 16.66 19.81
C THR A 410 23.32 17.90 19.26
N ILE A 411 24.62 18.08 19.55
CA ILE A 411 25.41 19.22 19.05
C ILE A 411 25.53 19.19 17.52
N ILE A 412 25.81 18.02 16.94
CA ILE A 412 25.95 17.84 15.48
C ILE A 412 24.63 18.17 14.76
N LEU A 413 23.49 17.79 15.35
CA LEU A 413 22.17 18.01 14.77
C LEU A 413 21.72 19.49 14.87
N PHE A 414 22.16 20.24 15.87
CA PHE A 414 21.69 21.62 16.05
C PHE A 414 22.25 22.61 15.01
N ILE A 415 23.48 22.41 14.53
CA ILE A 415 24.19 23.36 13.65
C ILE A 415 23.49 23.54 12.29
N PRO A 416 23.12 22.48 11.54
CA PRO A 416 22.44 22.61 10.25
C PRO A 416 21.08 23.30 10.36
N LEU A 417 20.34 23.01 11.45
CA LEU A 417 19.00 23.55 11.68
C LEU A 417 19.03 25.09 11.80
N VAL A 418 20.02 25.63 12.51
CA VAL A 418 20.25 27.09 12.61
C VAL A 418 20.56 27.71 11.25
N ILE A 419 21.39 27.05 10.43
CA ILE A 419 21.76 27.54 9.10
C ILE A 419 20.53 27.61 8.17
N ILE A 420 19.74 26.54 8.11
CA ILE A 420 18.57 26.51 7.22
C ILE A 420 17.48 27.48 7.71
N LEU A 421 17.27 27.59 9.02
CA LEU A 421 16.38 28.60 9.60
C LEU A 421 16.80 30.02 9.18
N ALA A 422 18.10 30.33 9.20
CA ALA A 422 18.61 31.63 8.75
C ALA A 422 18.33 31.88 7.24
N PHE A 423 18.47 30.87 6.38
CA PHE A 423 18.12 30.97 4.96
C PHE A 423 16.62 31.17 4.75
N GLY A 424 15.76 30.46 5.49
CA GLY A 424 14.31 30.62 5.47
C GLY A 424 13.88 32.03 5.89
N ILE A 425 14.40 32.53 7.01
CA ILE A 425 14.14 33.91 7.49
C ILE A 425 14.59 34.94 6.45
N ARG A 426 15.76 34.75 5.83
CA ARG A 426 16.26 35.65 4.77
C ARG A 426 15.32 35.69 3.57
N ALA A 427 14.82 34.53 3.12
CA ALA A 427 13.87 34.44 2.01
C ALA A 427 12.55 35.17 2.34
N LEU A 428 12.00 34.95 3.53
CA LEU A 428 10.79 35.62 4.02
C LEU A 428 10.95 37.15 4.08
N ILE A 429 12.09 37.64 4.57
CA ILE A 429 12.40 39.08 4.62
C ILE A 429 12.46 39.65 3.19
N HIS A 430 13.07 38.95 2.25
CA HIS A 430 13.17 39.40 0.86
C HIS A 430 11.79 39.49 0.19
N ASN A 431 10.96 38.45 0.29
CA ASN A 431 9.61 38.47 -0.30
C ASN A 431 8.72 39.56 0.34
N ARG A 432 8.85 39.79 1.66
CA ARG A 432 8.14 40.89 2.34
C ARG A 432 8.57 42.27 1.81
N LYS A 433 9.85 42.47 1.48
CA LYS A 433 10.33 43.72 0.87
C LYS A 433 9.72 43.93 -0.52
N ASP A 434 9.66 42.90 -1.35
CA ASP A 434 9.08 42.99 -2.69
C ASP A 434 7.60 43.36 -2.67
N ARG A 435 6.81 42.73 -1.79
CA ARG A 435 5.37 43.01 -1.67
C ARG A 435 5.08 44.45 -1.24
N ASN A 436 5.99 45.07 -0.49
CA ASN A 436 5.82 46.40 0.09
C ASN A 436 6.54 47.51 -0.69
N ALA A 437 7.09 47.24 -1.88
CA ALA A 437 7.86 48.22 -2.65
C ALA A 437 7.08 49.49 -3.04
N PHE A 438 5.76 49.41 -3.25
CA PHE A 438 4.91 50.57 -3.54
C PHE A 438 4.56 51.41 -2.29
N GLY A 439 4.64 50.82 -1.10
CA GLY A 439 4.40 51.52 0.17
C GLY A 439 2.94 51.86 0.50
N GLN A 440 1.98 51.69 -0.43
CA GLN A 440 0.55 51.93 -0.17
C GLN A 440 -0.28 50.65 -0.30
N LYS A 441 -1.41 50.60 0.43
CA LYS A 441 -2.31 49.44 0.46
C LYS A 441 -3.15 49.28 -0.81
N TYR A 442 -3.54 50.38 -1.45
CA TYR A 442 -4.46 50.39 -2.58
C TYR A 442 -3.89 51.17 -3.76
N PHE A 443 -4.05 50.65 -4.97
CA PHE A 443 -3.75 51.36 -6.21
C PHE A 443 -4.99 51.27 -7.12
N ARG A 444 -5.69 52.39 -7.32
CA ARG A 444 -7.03 52.41 -7.95
C ARG A 444 -6.98 52.28 -9.47
N ASP A 445 -5.91 52.80 -10.07
CA ASP A 445 -5.68 52.78 -11.52
C ASP A 445 -5.06 51.45 -11.97
N PHE A 446 -4.81 51.30 -13.26
CA PHE A 446 -4.15 50.15 -13.86
C PHE A 446 -2.64 50.38 -13.91
N PRO A 447 -1.82 49.57 -13.21
CA PRO A 447 -0.37 49.80 -13.14
C PRO A 447 0.36 49.79 -14.49
N SER A 448 -0.17 49.07 -15.48
CA SER A 448 0.37 48.98 -16.85
C SER A 448 -0.69 48.44 -17.83
N GLU A 449 -0.41 48.57 -19.14
CA GLU A 449 -1.19 47.98 -20.25
C GLU A 449 -0.58 46.64 -20.72
N ASP A 450 0.14 45.92 -19.84
CA ASP A 450 0.76 44.64 -20.17
C ASP A 450 -0.29 43.56 -20.45
N THR A 451 0.10 42.50 -21.19
CA THR A 451 -0.85 41.42 -21.47
C THR A 451 -1.32 40.73 -20.18
N PRO A 452 -2.57 40.22 -20.13
CA PRO A 452 -3.07 39.52 -18.94
C PRO A 452 -2.16 38.40 -18.42
N GLY A 453 -1.57 37.61 -19.33
CA GLY A 453 -0.61 36.56 -18.98
C GLY A 453 0.69 37.09 -18.38
N ALA A 454 1.18 38.22 -18.86
CA ALA A 454 2.39 38.84 -18.36
C ALA A 454 2.17 39.43 -16.94
N ILE A 455 0.99 40.03 -16.69
CA ILE A 455 0.57 40.49 -15.36
C ILE A 455 0.45 39.32 -14.38
N GLU A 456 -0.16 38.21 -14.80
CA GLU A 456 -0.30 37.01 -13.96
C GLU A 456 1.05 36.39 -13.64
N TYR A 457 1.97 36.34 -14.62
CA TYR A 457 3.32 35.83 -14.38
C TYR A 457 4.09 36.69 -13.38
N LEU A 458 4.07 38.02 -13.53
CA LEU A 458 4.73 38.95 -12.61
C LEU A 458 4.20 38.82 -11.18
N THR A 459 2.90 38.56 -11.02
CA THR A 459 2.21 38.59 -9.72
C THR A 459 2.06 37.25 -9.03
N LEU A 460 1.80 36.17 -9.78
CA LEU A 460 1.53 34.84 -9.26
C LEU A 460 2.63 33.82 -9.61
N ASN A 461 3.68 34.23 -10.32
CA ASN A 461 4.73 33.35 -10.85
C ASN A 461 4.20 32.19 -11.73
N LYS A 462 2.99 32.37 -12.28
CA LYS A 462 2.25 31.35 -13.03
C LYS A 462 1.40 32.05 -14.08
N VAL A 463 1.18 31.36 -15.20
CA VAL A 463 0.18 31.74 -16.20
C VAL A 463 -0.84 30.62 -16.21
N THR A 464 -2.09 30.95 -15.88
CA THR A 464 -3.18 30.00 -15.78
C THR A 464 -4.21 30.23 -16.88
N THR A 465 -5.27 29.42 -16.88
CA THR A 465 -6.42 29.60 -17.77
C THR A 465 -7.16 30.92 -17.50
N ASN A 466 -6.94 31.55 -16.34
CA ASN A 466 -7.47 32.88 -16.03
C ASN A 466 -6.93 33.94 -16.99
N SER A 467 -5.62 33.96 -17.26
CA SER A 467 -5.04 34.91 -18.22
C SER A 467 -5.52 34.68 -19.63
N VAL A 468 -5.68 33.42 -20.05
CA VAL A 468 -6.23 33.10 -21.37
C VAL A 468 -7.65 33.63 -21.50
N ALA A 469 -8.49 33.42 -20.47
CA ALA A 469 -9.84 33.97 -20.43
C ALA A 469 -9.86 35.50 -20.39
N ALA A 470 -8.98 36.12 -19.59
CA ALA A 470 -8.84 37.57 -19.48
C ALA A 470 -8.38 38.20 -20.80
N THR A 471 -7.49 37.56 -21.57
CA THR A 471 -7.10 38.02 -22.91
C THR A 471 -8.27 37.98 -23.88
N ILE A 472 -9.08 36.91 -23.88
CA ILE A 472 -10.28 36.84 -24.72
C ILE A 472 -11.27 37.96 -24.32
N LEU A 473 -11.43 38.21 -23.02
CA LEU A 473 -12.29 39.28 -22.52
C LEU A 473 -11.81 40.68 -22.90
N ASP A 474 -10.50 40.90 -22.87
CA ASP A 474 -9.94 42.19 -23.27
C ASP A 474 -10.06 42.42 -24.79
N LEU A 475 -10.01 41.36 -25.61
CA LEU A 475 -10.33 41.42 -27.05
C LEU A 475 -11.82 41.71 -27.29
N ILE A 476 -12.72 41.19 -26.45
CA ILE A 476 -14.16 41.51 -26.49
C ILE A 476 -14.39 42.99 -26.12
N ARG A 477 -13.80 43.45 -25.01
CA ARG A 477 -13.86 44.84 -24.54
C ARG A 477 -13.38 45.82 -25.63
N ARG A 478 -12.31 45.48 -26.35
CA ARG A 478 -11.78 46.27 -27.47
C ARG A 478 -12.56 46.12 -28.78
N LYS A 479 -13.68 45.40 -28.78
CA LYS A 479 -14.57 45.16 -29.94
C LYS A 479 -13.90 44.46 -31.12
N ILE A 480 -12.82 43.71 -30.87
CA ILE A 480 -12.16 42.86 -31.87
C ILE A 480 -12.95 41.55 -32.03
N ILE A 481 -13.47 41.04 -30.91
CA ILE A 481 -14.34 39.85 -30.86
C ILE A 481 -15.73 40.26 -30.37
N LYS A 482 -16.77 39.79 -31.05
CA LYS A 482 -18.16 39.82 -30.57
C LYS A 482 -18.45 38.54 -29.80
N ALA A 483 -19.16 38.63 -28.68
CA ALA A 483 -19.68 37.47 -27.96
C ALA A 483 -21.20 37.57 -27.83
N GLU A 484 -21.93 36.54 -28.25
CA GLU A 484 -23.39 36.49 -28.21
C GLU A 484 -23.88 35.18 -27.57
N GLU A 485 -24.88 35.25 -26.69
CA GLU A 485 -25.54 34.05 -26.15
C GLU A 485 -26.47 33.44 -27.21
N ILE A 486 -26.27 32.15 -27.48
CA ILE A 486 -27.08 31.35 -28.41
C ILE A 486 -27.76 30.18 -27.66
N PRO A 487 -28.89 29.64 -28.16
CA PRO A 487 -29.48 28.42 -27.61
C PRO A 487 -28.50 27.24 -27.71
N GLY A 488 -28.30 26.53 -26.60
CA GLY A 488 -27.44 25.34 -26.55
C GLY A 488 -28.15 24.06 -27.03
N LYS A 489 -27.37 22.99 -27.24
CA LYS A 489 -27.89 21.69 -27.74
C LYS A 489 -28.84 20.95 -26.78
N LYS A 490 -28.79 21.25 -25.47
CA LYS A 490 -29.68 20.65 -24.47
C LYS A 490 -30.85 21.59 -24.16
N LYS A 491 -32.02 21.03 -23.85
CA LYS A 491 -33.21 21.81 -23.43
C LYS A 491 -32.84 22.74 -22.26
N ASN A 492 -33.17 24.02 -22.39
CA ASN A 492 -32.84 25.09 -21.43
C ASN A 492 -31.34 25.37 -21.21
N SER A 493 -30.45 24.93 -22.11
CA SER A 493 -29.03 25.31 -22.07
C SER A 493 -28.74 26.51 -22.96
N LYS A 494 -27.77 27.34 -22.57
CA LYS A 494 -27.20 28.42 -23.39
C LYS A 494 -25.76 28.06 -23.75
N ASP A 495 -25.32 28.51 -24.92
CA ASP A 495 -23.92 28.52 -25.34
C ASP A 495 -23.53 29.95 -25.74
N THR A 496 -22.24 30.21 -25.93
CA THR A 496 -21.75 31.52 -26.37
C THR A 496 -21.03 31.36 -27.70
N GLU A 497 -21.48 32.08 -28.72
CA GLU A 497 -20.80 32.22 -30.00
C GLU A 497 -19.85 33.41 -29.93
N LEU A 498 -18.58 33.18 -30.27
CA LEU A 498 -17.59 34.20 -30.51
C LEU A 498 -17.50 34.45 -32.02
N THR A 499 -17.50 35.71 -32.43
CA THR A 499 -17.30 36.13 -33.83
C THR A 499 -16.14 37.12 -33.90
N LEU A 500 -15.17 36.87 -34.77
CA LEU A 500 -14.11 37.84 -35.06
C LEU A 500 -14.67 38.96 -35.94
N ILE A 501 -14.71 40.19 -35.41
CA ILE A 501 -15.24 41.36 -36.15
C ILE A 501 -14.14 41.94 -37.04
N ASP A 502 -12.94 42.12 -36.50
CA ASP A 502 -11.80 42.68 -37.23
C ASP A 502 -10.90 41.54 -37.74
N THR A 503 -11.10 41.14 -38.99
CA THR A 503 -10.32 40.06 -39.63
C THR A 503 -8.89 40.47 -40.00
N ASN A 504 -8.57 41.78 -39.99
CA ASN A 504 -7.24 42.31 -40.28
C ASN A 504 -6.48 42.68 -38.99
N TYR A 505 -7.01 42.32 -37.83
CA TYR A 505 -6.39 42.61 -36.55
C TYR A 505 -5.04 41.90 -36.39
N HIS A 506 -4.02 42.67 -36.04
CA HIS A 506 -2.67 42.18 -35.72
C HIS A 506 -2.29 42.64 -34.31
N GLY A 507 -2.49 41.77 -33.32
CA GLY A 507 -2.18 42.03 -31.92
C GLY A 507 -0.80 41.53 -31.50
N THR A 508 -0.63 41.39 -30.19
CA THR A 508 0.49 40.72 -29.53
C THR A 508 0.59 39.23 -29.94
N PRO A 509 1.77 38.60 -29.80
CA PRO A 509 1.93 37.17 -30.07
C PRO A 509 0.89 36.28 -29.36
N GLU A 510 0.54 36.62 -28.12
CA GLU A 510 -0.45 35.95 -27.28
C GLU A 510 -1.86 36.05 -27.86
N GLU A 511 -2.29 37.27 -28.21
CA GLU A 511 -3.62 37.53 -28.80
C GLU A 511 -3.77 36.80 -30.14
N ASN A 512 -2.76 36.88 -31.01
CA ASN A 512 -2.76 36.22 -32.31
C ASN A 512 -2.83 34.69 -32.17
N LEU A 513 -2.19 34.10 -31.16
CA LEU A 513 -2.28 32.67 -30.86
C LEU A 513 -3.71 32.27 -30.48
N LEU A 514 -4.38 33.06 -29.64
CA LEU A 514 -5.75 32.77 -29.21
C LEU A 514 -6.76 32.99 -30.35
N ILE A 515 -6.62 34.05 -31.15
CA ILE A 515 -7.44 34.29 -32.35
C ILE A 515 -7.32 33.10 -33.32
N LYS A 516 -6.10 32.66 -33.61
CA LYS A 516 -5.86 31.49 -34.46
C LYS A 516 -6.46 30.22 -33.87
N LEU A 517 -6.34 30.01 -32.55
CA LEU A 517 -6.94 28.86 -31.88
C LEU A 517 -8.46 28.87 -32.04
N LEU A 518 -9.11 29.97 -31.69
CA LEU A 518 -10.56 30.10 -31.68
C LEU A 518 -11.13 30.00 -33.09
N PHE A 519 -10.64 30.81 -34.03
CA PHE A 519 -11.34 31.04 -35.30
C PHE A 519 -10.77 30.26 -36.50
N THR A 520 -9.57 29.70 -36.39
CA THR A 520 -8.93 28.94 -37.48
C THR A 520 -8.76 27.45 -37.14
N ILE A 521 -8.42 27.14 -35.88
CA ILE A 521 -8.12 25.76 -35.45
C ILE A 521 -9.39 25.04 -34.97
N VAL A 522 -10.19 25.71 -34.13
CA VAL A 522 -11.39 25.16 -33.50
C VAL A 522 -12.64 25.49 -34.32
N GLY A 523 -12.85 26.77 -34.59
CA GLY A 523 -14.02 27.31 -35.30
C GLY A 523 -13.89 27.29 -36.82
N LYS A 524 -14.88 27.89 -37.49
CA LYS A 524 -14.98 28.05 -38.95
C LYS A 524 -15.61 29.40 -39.29
N ASP A 525 -15.32 29.94 -40.47
CA ASP A 525 -15.91 31.19 -40.99
C ASP A 525 -15.88 32.35 -39.97
N HIS A 526 -14.74 32.51 -39.29
CA HIS A 526 -14.52 33.54 -38.26
C HIS A 526 -15.44 33.45 -37.04
N LYS A 527 -16.09 32.29 -36.84
CA LYS A 527 -16.98 32.00 -35.71
C LYS A 527 -16.52 30.77 -34.93
N CYS A 528 -16.73 30.80 -33.62
CA CYS A 528 -16.37 29.70 -32.73
C CYS A 528 -17.27 29.70 -31.50
N THR A 529 -17.91 28.57 -31.21
CA THR A 529 -18.70 28.42 -29.98
C THR A 529 -17.81 27.94 -28.82
N LEU A 530 -18.14 28.34 -27.59
CA LEU A 530 -17.42 27.85 -26.41
C LEU A 530 -17.54 26.33 -26.25
N LYS A 531 -18.66 25.74 -26.67
CA LYS A 531 -18.82 24.29 -26.69
C LYS A 531 -17.88 23.61 -27.68
N GLU A 532 -17.67 24.17 -28.87
CA GLU A 532 -16.67 23.65 -29.82
C GLU A 532 -15.26 23.68 -29.24
N LEU A 533 -14.90 24.74 -28.52
CA LEU A 533 -13.60 24.83 -27.84
C LEU A 533 -13.42 23.74 -26.78
N GLN A 534 -14.45 23.46 -25.98
CA GLN A 534 -14.43 22.38 -24.99
C GLN A 534 -14.26 21.00 -25.66
N ASP A 535 -15.04 20.74 -26.70
CA ASP A 535 -15.11 19.44 -27.35
C ASP A 535 -13.96 19.18 -28.32
N TYR A 536 -13.21 20.20 -28.75
CA TYR A 536 -12.15 20.03 -29.75
C TYR A 536 -11.07 19.03 -29.32
N GLY A 537 -10.63 19.13 -28.06
CA GLY A 537 -9.55 18.31 -27.50
C GLY A 537 -9.91 16.85 -27.28
N THR A 538 -11.19 16.51 -27.16
CA THR A 538 -11.63 15.12 -26.94
C THR A 538 -11.69 14.30 -28.22
N ARG A 539 -11.70 14.95 -29.39
CA ARG A 539 -11.88 14.30 -30.70
C ARG A 539 -10.66 13.49 -31.16
N SER A 540 -9.45 13.81 -30.70
CA SER A 540 -8.25 13.01 -30.94
C SER A 540 -7.06 13.50 -30.11
N GLU A 541 -6.06 12.64 -29.88
CA GLU A 541 -4.81 13.00 -29.21
C GLU A 541 -4.09 14.17 -29.91
N ALA A 542 -4.04 14.16 -31.25
CA ALA A 542 -3.42 15.25 -32.02
C ALA A 542 -4.10 16.60 -31.75
N LYS A 543 -5.43 16.64 -31.62
CA LYS A 543 -6.19 17.86 -31.29
C LYS A 543 -5.99 18.28 -29.84
N ALA A 544 -5.95 17.32 -28.90
CA ALA A 544 -5.62 17.57 -27.51
C ALA A 544 -4.22 18.21 -27.36
N ARG A 545 -3.22 17.66 -28.07
CA ARG A 545 -1.85 18.19 -28.10
C ARG A 545 -1.79 19.60 -28.69
N ARG A 546 -2.63 19.93 -29.68
CA ARG A 546 -2.72 21.30 -30.22
C ARG A 546 -3.19 22.29 -29.17
N ILE A 547 -4.26 22.00 -28.41
CA ILE A 547 -4.73 22.87 -27.31
C ILE A 547 -3.60 23.06 -26.28
N ARG A 548 -3.04 21.96 -25.76
CA ARG A 548 -1.96 22.02 -24.77
C ARG A 548 -0.75 22.80 -25.28
N SER A 549 -0.36 22.59 -26.54
CA SER A 549 0.75 23.29 -27.18
C SER A 549 0.48 24.79 -27.27
N THR A 550 -0.72 25.21 -27.70
CA THR A 550 -1.07 26.63 -27.78
C THR A 550 -1.05 27.31 -26.42
N ILE A 551 -1.63 26.68 -25.38
CA ILE A 551 -1.63 27.24 -24.02
C ILE A 551 -0.20 27.31 -23.43
N ASN A 552 0.63 26.31 -23.73
CA ASN A 552 2.04 26.33 -23.35
C ASN A 552 2.80 27.48 -24.05
N THR A 553 2.60 27.67 -25.35
CA THR A 553 3.23 28.79 -26.09
C THR A 553 2.73 30.15 -25.59
N PHE A 554 1.43 30.27 -25.29
CA PHE A 554 0.87 31.46 -24.64
C PHE A 554 1.59 31.76 -23.32
N THR A 555 1.77 30.74 -22.49
CA THR A 555 2.49 30.85 -21.20
C THR A 555 3.94 31.30 -21.40
N GLU A 556 4.66 30.76 -22.38
CA GLU A 556 6.05 31.13 -22.65
C GLU A 556 6.17 32.55 -23.21
N ASN A 557 5.28 32.97 -24.12
CA ASN A 557 5.29 34.34 -24.64
C ASN A 557 5.03 35.37 -23.53
N SER A 558 4.07 35.09 -22.63
CA SER A 558 3.78 35.97 -21.48
C SER A 558 4.96 36.13 -20.52
N LYS A 559 5.77 35.08 -20.33
CA LYS A 559 7.02 35.17 -19.57
C LYS A 559 8.05 36.01 -20.32
N GLU A 560 8.22 35.74 -21.61
CA GLU A 560 9.19 36.42 -22.47
C GLU A 560 8.90 37.93 -22.54
N GLU A 561 7.64 38.36 -22.50
CA GLU A 561 7.25 39.77 -22.44
C GLU A 561 7.85 40.46 -21.20
N MET A 562 7.67 39.88 -20.01
CA MET A 562 8.19 40.43 -18.74
C MET A 562 9.72 40.40 -18.66
N GLU A 563 10.34 39.38 -19.24
CA GLU A 563 11.80 39.28 -19.35
C GLU A 563 12.37 40.33 -20.32
N LYS A 564 11.73 40.53 -21.49
CA LYS A 564 12.15 41.54 -22.48
C LYS A 564 12.03 42.96 -21.95
N LYS A 565 11.01 43.23 -21.14
CA LYS A 565 10.80 44.52 -20.45
C LYS A 565 11.77 44.74 -19.28
N GLY A 566 12.55 43.73 -18.89
CA GLY A 566 13.52 43.84 -17.80
C GLY A 566 12.88 43.83 -16.40
N TYR A 567 11.60 43.48 -16.28
CA TYR A 567 10.91 43.39 -14.98
C TYR A 567 11.20 42.09 -14.24
N VAL A 568 11.53 41.02 -14.97
CA VAL A 568 11.89 39.71 -14.43
C VAL A 568 13.26 39.29 -14.95
N GLU A 569 14.14 38.86 -14.05
CA GLU A 569 15.42 38.27 -14.43
C GLU A 569 15.24 36.85 -14.97
N LYS A 570 15.92 36.53 -16.07
CA LYS A 570 15.94 35.16 -16.61
C LYS A 570 16.41 34.16 -15.56
N ALA A 571 15.65 33.08 -15.41
CA ALA A 571 16.02 31.99 -14.51
C ALA A 571 17.39 31.41 -14.90
N ASN A 572 18.40 31.64 -14.06
CA ASN A 572 19.77 31.16 -14.30
C ASN A 572 19.89 29.67 -13.91
N VAL A 573 20.72 28.90 -14.65
CA VAL A 573 20.99 27.46 -14.46
C VAL A 573 21.44 27.15 -13.01
N LYS A 574 22.06 28.12 -12.33
CA LYS A 574 22.44 28.03 -10.91
C LYS A 574 21.25 27.78 -9.96
N SER A 575 20.04 28.24 -10.30
CA SER A 575 18.82 27.94 -9.50
C SER A 575 18.38 26.48 -9.66
N CYS A 576 18.57 25.89 -10.84
CA CYS A 576 18.27 24.48 -11.09
C CYS A 576 19.25 23.56 -10.35
N LEU A 577 20.54 23.92 -10.34
CA LEU A 577 21.58 23.21 -9.59
C LEU A 577 21.37 23.29 -8.07
N ALA A 578 20.84 24.41 -7.54
CA ALA A 578 20.47 24.52 -6.14
C ALA A 578 19.33 23.56 -5.75
N THR A 579 18.31 23.41 -6.61
CA THR A 579 17.26 22.37 -6.43
C THR A 579 17.83 20.95 -6.48
N THR A 580 18.75 20.65 -7.40
CA THR A 580 19.37 19.32 -7.50
C THR A 580 20.27 19.02 -6.30
N GLY A 581 21.04 20.00 -5.81
CA GLY A 581 21.87 19.84 -4.62
C GLY A 581 21.07 19.55 -3.36
N VAL A 582 19.93 20.21 -3.15
CA VAL A 582 19.07 19.96 -1.99
C VAL A 582 18.38 18.59 -2.06
N ILE A 583 18.01 18.10 -3.25
CA ILE A 583 17.47 16.75 -3.41
C ILE A 583 18.52 15.69 -3.08
N ILE A 584 19.77 15.91 -3.50
CA ILE A 584 20.89 15.04 -3.16
C ILE A 584 21.12 15.03 -1.64
N VAL A 585 21.09 16.20 -1.00
CA VAL A 585 21.20 16.32 0.47
C VAL A 585 20.05 15.60 1.17
N ALA A 586 18.80 15.82 0.76
CA ALA A 586 17.63 15.16 1.34
C ALA A 586 17.67 13.63 1.13
N PHE A 587 18.24 13.15 0.03
CA PHE A 587 18.42 11.73 -0.24
C PHE A 587 19.50 11.11 0.68
N PHE A 588 20.65 11.78 0.84
CA PHE A 588 21.68 11.32 1.76
C PHE A 588 21.24 11.38 3.22
N GLU A 589 20.45 12.39 3.60
CA GLU A 589 19.80 12.50 4.91
C GLU A 589 18.82 11.35 5.15
N PHE A 590 18.00 11.01 4.15
CA PHE A 590 17.11 9.87 4.22
C PHE A 590 17.86 8.54 4.39
N MET A 591 18.97 8.33 3.66
CA MET A 591 19.82 7.15 3.86
C MET A 591 20.46 7.13 5.25
N PHE A 592 20.83 8.30 5.78
CA PHE A 592 21.42 8.41 7.11
C PHE A 592 20.42 8.09 8.23
N ILE A 593 19.10 8.27 8.03
CA ILE A 593 18.06 7.85 8.99
C ILE A 593 18.16 6.35 9.24
N PHE A 594 18.22 5.52 8.19
CA PHE A 594 18.29 4.06 8.35
C PHE A 594 19.60 3.63 9.00
N TYR A 595 20.71 4.28 8.62
CA TYR A 595 21.98 4.07 9.31
C TYR A 595 21.88 4.43 10.79
N ALA A 596 21.26 5.56 11.13
CA ALA A 596 21.16 6.02 12.51
C ALA A 596 20.22 5.15 13.35
N LEU A 597 19.07 4.73 12.79
CA LEU A 597 18.13 3.80 13.43
C LEU A 597 18.80 2.44 13.73
N ARG A 598 19.69 1.97 12.85
CA ARG A 598 20.42 0.71 13.04
C ARG A 598 21.53 0.79 14.09
N ASN A 599 22.24 1.92 14.15
CA ASN A 599 23.51 2.00 14.90
C ASN A 599 23.42 2.79 16.21
N PHE A 600 22.35 3.55 16.47
CA PHE A 600 22.22 4.35 17.70
C PHE A 600 20.96 3.97 18.48
N SER A 601 21.13 3.75 19.79
CA SER A 601 20.06 3.40 20.74
C SER A 601 18.92 4.43 20.81
N ASN A 602 19.18 5.69 20.47
CA ASN A 602 18.19 6.78 20.44
C ASN A 602 17.71 7.13 19.03
N GLY A 603 17.60 6.13 18.15
CA GLY A 603 17.17 6.29 16.74
C GLY A 603 15.91 7.16 16.54
N TRP A 604 14.99 7.17 17.50
CA TRP A 604 13.77 7.99 17.45
C TRP A 604 14.01 9.51 17.53
N LEU A 605 15.06 9.98 18.23
CA LEU A 605 15.42 11.41 18.26
C LEU A 605 15.84 11.90 16.87
N TYR A 606 16.45 11.01 16.08
CA TYR A 606 16.77 11.30 14.68
C TYR A 606 15.50 11.48 13.85
N LEU A 607 14.44 10.69 14.08
CA LEU A 607 13.16 10.89 13.39
C LEU A 607 12.58 12.29 13.63
N ILE A 608 12.64 12.78 14.87
CA ILE A 608 12.17 14.14 15.22
C ILE A 608 13.03 15.18 14.50
N TYR A 609 14.36 15.04 14.57
CA TYR A 609 15.28 15.95 13.89
C TYR A 609 15.01 16.01 12.38
N PHE A 610 14.92 14.86 11.71
CA PHE A 610 14.69 14.77 10.28
C PHE A 610 13.29 15.24 9.89
N GLY A 611 12.28 15.03 10.73
CA GLY A 611 10.93 15.58 10.53
C GLY A 611 10.94 17.12 10.55
N VAL A 612 11.63 17.73 11.51
CA VAL A 612 11.79 19.19 11.58
C VAL A 612 12.58 19.70 10.37
N LEU A 613 13.68 19.03 10.02
CA LEU A 613 14.52 19.38 8.87
C LEU A 613 13.71 19.33 7.56
N PHE A 614 12.94 18.27 7.36
CA PHE A 614 12.06 18.10 6.20
C PHE A 614 10.99 19.19 6.12
N ALA A 615 10.37 19.55 7.26
CA ALA A 615 9.43 20.66 7.33
C ALA A 615 10.09 21.99 6.94
N ILE A 616 11.31 22.26 7.42
CA ILE A 616 12.05 23.48 7.05
C ILE A 616 12.42 23.47 5.56
N ILE A 617 12.83 22.32 5.00
CA ILE A 617 13.12 22.16 3.57
C ILE A 617 11.86 22.42 2.74
N ILE A 618 10.70 21.90 3.13
CA ILE A 618 9.42 22.19 2.46
C ILE A 618 9.10 23.68 2.52
N LEU A 619 9.27 24.33 3.68
CA LEU A 619 9.03 25.76 3.84
C LEU A 619 9.97 26.58 2.94
N TYR A 620 11.26 26.23 2.92
CA TYR A 620 12.24 26.86 2.03
C TYR A 620 11.88 26.68 0.55
N PHE A 621 11.51 25.47 0.12
CA PHE A 621 11.10 25.22 -1.26
C PHE A 621 9.82 25.93 -1.64
N THR A 622 8.83 25.97 -0.75
CA THR A 622 7.58 26.69 -0.98
C THR A 622 7.87 28.18 -1.19
N GLU A 623 8.81 28.75 -0.44
CA GLU A 623 9.20 30.15 -0.58
C GLU A 623 10.01 30.40 -1.86
N VAL A 624 11.03 29.58 -2.14
CA VAL A 624 11.92 29.75 -3.30
C VAL A 624 11.19 29.47 -4.62
N SER A 625 10.40 28.39 -4.71
CA SER A 625 9.65 28.03 -5.92
C SER A 625 8.59 29.06 -6.29
N ASN A 626 8.05 29.80 -5.31
CA ASN A 626 7.08 30.86 -5.54
C ASN A 626 7.75 32.23 -5.79
N SER A 627 9.07 32.35 -5.63
CA SER A 627 9.79 33.61 -5.82
C SER A 627 10.15 33.86 -7.30
N VAL A 628 9.70 35.01 -7.82
CA VAL A 628 10.20 35.58 -9.09
C VAL A 628 11.30 36.55 -8.73
N LYS A 629 12.48 36.42 -9.34
CA LYS A 629 13.51 37.46 -9.24
C LYS A 629 13.10 38.66 -10.06
N ARG A 630 12.58 39.67 -9.38
CA ARG A 630 12.11 40.92 -9.98
C ARG A 630 13.21 41.97 -9.90
N SER A 631 13.39 42.73 -10.97
CA SER A 631 14.25 43.92 -10.96
C SER A 631 13.66 45.01 -10.06
N GLU A 632 14.37 46.10 -9.83
CA GLU A 632 13.85 47.21 -9.02
C GLU A 632 12.50 47.75 -9.54
N GLU A 633 12.41 47.99 -10.84
CA GLU A 633 11.17 48.41 -11.50
C GLU A 633 10.10 47.32 -11.46
N GLY A 634 10.48 46.06 -11.68
CA GLY A 634 9.56 44.92 -11.61
C GLY A 634 8.96 44.70 -10.22
N ARG A 635 9.72 44.95 -9.14
CA ARG A 635 9.23 44.90 -7.75
C ARG A 635 8.19 45.98 -7.49
N LEU A 636 8.44 47.21 -7.96
CA LEU A 636 7.48 48.30 -7.82
C LEU A 636 6.19 47.99 -8.58
N LEU A 637 6.29 47.51 -9.82
CA LEU A 637 5.14 47.13 -10.65
C LEU A 637 4.35 45.97 -10.02
N TYR A 638 5.04 44.94 -9.53
CA TYR A 638 4.44 43.84 -8.76
C TYR A 638 3.66 44.33 -7.54
N SER A 639 4.27 45.20 -6.73
CA SER A 639 3.63 45.75 -5.53
C SER A 639 2.40 46.61 -5.88
N LYS A 640 2.45 47.41 -6.97
CA LYS A 640 1.29 48.15 -7.49
C LYS A 640 0.16 47.22 -7.94
N TRP A 641 0.46 46.13 -8.65
CA TRP A 641 -0.55 45.14 -9.03
C TRP A 641 -1.18 44.43 -7.83
N LEU A 642 -0.40 44.13 -6.78
CA LEU A 642 -0.94 43.62 -5.52
C LEU A 642 -1.86 44.65 -4.83
N ALA A 643 -1.49 45.93 -4.84
CA ALA A 643 -2.31 47.00 -4.32
C ALA A 643 -3.60 47.21 -5.14
N HIS A 644 -3.55 47.03 -6.47
CA HIS A 644 -4.74 47.01 -7.33
C HIS A 644 -5.64 45.81 -7.03
N ARG A 645 -5.08 44.62 -6.87
CA ARG A 645 -5.81 43.43 -6.42
C ARG A 645 -6.45 43.63 -5.04
N ALA A 646 -5.76 44.31 -4.13
CA ALA A 646 -6.31 44.65 -2.81
C ALA A 646 -7.47 45.63 -2.92
N PHE A 647 -7.35 46.65 -3.79
CA PHE A 647 -8.42 47.60 -4.08
C PHE A 647 -9.67 46.89 -4.60
N LEU A 648 -9.52 46.03 -5.61
CA LEU A 648 -10.62 45.21 -6.15
C LEU A 648 -11.25 44.28 -5.11
N ASN A 649 -10.45 43.71 -4.20
CA ASN A 649 -10.96 42.81 -3.17
C ASN A 649 -11.79 43.50 -2.07
N ASP A 650 -11.52 44.79 -1.85
CA ASP A 650 -12.17 45.63 -0.84
C ASP A 650 -13.16 46.62 -1.48
N PHE A 651 -13.54 46.42 -2.75
CA PHE A 651 -14.30 47.35 -3.56
C PHE A 651 -15.57 47.87 -2.87
N GLY A 652 -16.34 46.98 -2.22
CA GLY A 652 -17.58 47.33 -1.54
C GLY A 652 -17.42 48.22 -0.29
N ARG A 653 -16.18 48.44 0.20
CA ARG A 653 -15.88 49.25 1.39
C ARG A 653 -15.65 50.73 1.08
N PHE A 654 -15.50 51.09 -0.19
CA PHE A 654 -15.28 52.48 -0.58
C PHE A 654 -16.60 53.27 -0.63
N PRO A 655 -16.59 54.57 -0.26
CA PRO A 655 -17.72 55.48 -0.47
C PRO A 655 -18.06 55.62 -1.97
N GLU A 656 -19.33 55.92 -2.30
CA GLU A 656 -19.80 56.02 -3.70
C GLU A 656 -19.00 57.00 -4.57
N LYS A 657 -18.64 58.16 -4.02
CA LYS A 657 -17.81 59.18 -4.69
C LYS A 657 -16.39 58.70 -5.05
N GLU A 658 -15.97 57.56 -4.49
CA GLU A 658 -14.65 56.95 -4.71
C GLU A 658 -14.74 55.70 -5.60
N LEU A 659 -15.94 55.38 -6.09
CA LEU A 659 -16.15 54.28 -7.03
C LEU A 659 -15.61 54.66 -8.42
N PRO A 660 -15.00 53.70 -9.13
CA PRO A 660 -14.53 53.93 -10.47
C PRO A 660 -15.65 54.23 -11.44
N GLU A 661 -15.31 55.02 -12.45
CA GLU A 661 -16.22 55.35 -13.53
C GLU A 661 -16.77 54.11 -14.21
N ILE A 662 -18.07 54.15 -14.51
CA ILE A 662 -18.86 53.06 -15.08
C ILE A 662 -18.20 52.49 -16.36
N HIS A 663 -17.56 53.34 -17.16
CA HIS A 663 -16.89 52.95 -18.40
C HIS A 663 -15.61 52.10 -18.19
N LEU A 664 -15.07 52.03 -16.97
CA LEU A 664 -13.87 51.25 -16.62
C LEU A 664 -14.19 49.84 -16.13
N TRP A 665 -15.45 49.52 -15.87
CA TRP A 665 -15.87 48.27 -15.24
C TRP A 665 -15.49 47.03 -16.05
N GLU A 666 -15.55 47.10 -17.37
CA GLU A 666 -15.11 46.00 -18.24
C GLU A 666 -13.60 45.75 -18.11
N LYS A 667 -12.79 46.80 -17.93
CA LYS A 667 -11.34 46.68 -17.70
C LYS A 667 -11.03 46.13 -16.30
N TYR A 668 -11.81 46.51 -15.29
CA TYR A 668 -11.72 45.89 -13.96
C TYR A 668 -12.16 44.42 -13.96
N LEU A 669 -13.12 44.03 -14.80
CA LEU A 669 -13.50 42.62 -14.96
C LEU A 669 -12.34 41.79 -15.56
N VAL A 670 -11.60 42.34 -16.52
CA VAL A 670 -10.39 41.70 -17.08
C VAL A 670 -9.35 41.49 -15.97
N THR A 671 -9.00 42.51 -15.20
CA THR A 671 -7.99 42.38 -14.14
C THR A 671 -8.46 41.51 -12.96
N ALA A 672 -9.75 41.58 -12.60
CA ALA A 672 -10.33 40.68 -11.61
C ALA A 672 -10.33 39.22 -12.08
N THR A 673 -10.45 38.97 -13.38
CA THR A 673 -10.33 37.63 -13.98
C THR A 673 -8.90 37.12 -13.87
N ILE A 674 -7.88 37.95 -14.17
CA ILE A 674 -6.46 37.60 -13.98
C ILE A 674 -6.21 37.09 -12.55
N PHE A 675 -6.70 37.83 -11.56
CA PHE A 675 -6.49 37.50 -10.14
C PHE A 675 -7.44 36.43 -9.58
N GLY A 676 -8.38 35.91 -10.38
CA GLY A 676 -9.38 34.93 -9.95
C GLY A 676 -10.36 35.47 -8.89
N ILE A 677 -10.61 36.78 -8.86
CA ILE A 677 -11.50 37.45 -7.89
C ILE A 677 -12.75 38.06 -8.54
N ALA A 678 -13.00 37.82 -9.82
CA ALA A 678 -14.14 38.38 -10.58
C ALA A 678 -15.50 38.18 -9.88
N ASP A 679 -15.78 36.99 -9.33
CA ASP A 679 -17.02 36.69 -8.59
C ASP A 679 -17.19 37.57 -7.35
N LYS A 680 -16.10 37.81 -6.63
CA LYS A 680 -16.10 38.63 -5.42
C LYS A 680 -16.31 40.11 -5.76
N VAL A 681 -15.63 40.60 -6.81
CA VAL A 681 -15.80 41.97 -7.32
C VAL A 681 -17.23 42.19 -7.78
N LYS A 682 -17.78 41.27 -8.59
CA LYS A 682 -19.18 41.28 -9.04
C LYS A 682 -20.14 41.40 -7.86
N LYS A 683 -20.03 40.53 -6.85
CA LYS A 683 -20.88 40.56 -5.65
C LYS A 683 -20.81 41.89 -4.90
N GLN A 684 -19.61 42.46 -4.76
CA GLN A 684 -19.42 43.76 -4.11
C GLN A 684 -20.01 44.91 -4.94
N MET A 685 -19.97 44.81 -6.27
CA MET A 685 -20.61 45.78 -7.17
C MET A 685 -22.15 45.67 -7.13
N GLU A 686 -22.75 44.47 -7.10
CA GLU A 686 -24.23 44.34 -7.07
C GLU A 686 -24.83 45.03 -5.84
N LEU A 687 -24.16 44.92 -4.68
CA LEU A 687 -24.60 45.54 -3.43
C LEU A 687 -24.60 47.08 -3.48
N LYS A 688 -23.81 47.67 -4.39
CA LYS A 688 -23.72 49.12 -4.59
C LYS A 688 -24.64 49.63 -5.70
N VAL A 689 -25.27 48.73 -6.45
CA VAL A 689 -26.07 49.04 -7.64
C VAL A 689 -27.58 49.02 -7.38
N ALA A 690 -28.00 48.55 -6.20
CA ALA A 690 -29.40 48.49 -5.81
C ALA A 690 -30.13 49.85 -5.77
N ASP A 691 -29.39 50.96 -5.74
CA ASP A 691 -29.93 52.33 -5.59
C ASP A 691 -29.74 53.22 -6.84
N PHE A 692 -29.37 52.66 -8.00
CA PHE A 692 -29.03 53.45 -9.18
C PHE A 692 -30.20 53.79 -10.14
N ASP A 693 -30.03 54.86 -10.92
CA ASP A 693 -30.97 55.35 -11.94
C ASP A 693 -31.06 54.45 -13.20
N THR A 694 -31.97 54.78 -14.12
CA THR A 694 -32.28 54.00 -15.32
C THR A 694 -31.09 53.82 -16.27
N ASP A 695 -30.24 54.85 -16.42
CA ASP A 695 -29.07 54.81 -17.30
C ASP A 695 -28.00 53.89 -16.72
N THR A 696 -27.82 53.92 -15.40
CA THR A 696 -26.89 53.04 -14.69
C THR A 696 -27.37 51.59 -14.67
N MET A 697 -28.69 51.35 -14.68
CA MET A 697 -29.27 50.01 -14.81
C MET A 697 -28.95 49.37 -16.17
N TYR A 698 -28.95 50.15 -17.26
CA TYR A 698 -28.54 49.65 -18.59
C TYR A 698 -27.06 49.23 -18.60
N VAL A 699 -26.19 50.01 -17.97
CA VAL A 699 -24.76 49.66 -17.91
C VAL A 699 -24.52 48.48 -16.96
N TRP A 700 -25.26 48.41 -15.84
CA TRP A 700 -25.25 47.24 -14.96
C TRP A 700 -25.63 45.96 -15.70
N ASN A 701 -26.70 46.00 -16.50
CA ASN A 701 -27.14 44.85 -17.29
C ASN A 701 -26.09 44.43 -18.33
N ASN A 702 -25.44 45.39 -19.00
CA ASN A 702 -24.32 45.09 -19.90
C ASN A 702 -23.12 44.51 -19.16
N TYR A 703 -22.77 45.05 -17.99
CA TYR A 703 -21.70 44.51 -17.15
C TYR A 703 -21.99 43.08 -16.69
N MET A 704 -23.24 42.80 -16.28
CA MET A 704 -23.69 41.47 -15.88
C MET A 704 -23.64 40.47 -17.03
N LEU A 705 -23.98 40.90 -18.25
CA LEU A 705 -23.80 40.11 -19.46
C LEU A 705 -22.31 39.85 -19.76
N SER A 706 -21.47 40.89 -19.69
CA SER A 706 -20.02 40.75 -19.85
C SER A 706 -19.40 39.81 -18.81
N TYR A 707 -19.89 39.86 -17.56
CA TYR A 707 -19.50 38.93 -16.49
C TYR A 707 -19.98 37.50 -16.73
N SER A 708 -21.22 37.28 -17.18
CA SER A 708 -21.72 35.93 -17.47
C SER A 708 -20.92 35.28 -18.60
N ILE A 709 -20.60 36.05 -19.64
CA ILE A 709 -19.73 35.67 -20.75
C ILE A 709 -18.31 35.37 -20.25
N ALA A 710 -17.72 36.23 -19.41
CA ALA A 710 -16.43 36.01 -18.78
C ALA A 710 -16.35 34.69 -18.02
N ARG A 711 -17.34 34.41 -17.18
CA ARG A 711 -17.45 33.17 -16.41
C ARG A 711 -17.57 31.95 -17.33
N SER A 712 -18.30 32.07 -18.43
CA SER A 712 -18.46 30.99 -19.42
C SER A 712 -17.18 30.73 -20.21
N ILE A 713 -16.46 31.78 -20.61
CA ILE A 713 -15.14 31.68 -21.26
C ILE A 713 -14.15 30.98 -20.33
N ASN A 714 -13.99 31.46 -19.10
CA ASN A 714 -13.04 30.90 -18.13
C ASN A 714 -13.29 29.40 -17.87
N ARG A 715 -14.55 29.02 -17.63
CA ARG A 715 -14.95 27.62 -17.47
C ARG A 715 -14.65 26.79 -18.72
N SER A 716 -14.90 27.33 -19.91
CA SER A 716 -14.70 26.63 -21.18
C SER A 716 -13.23 26.42 -21.51
N VAL A 717 -12.39 27.43 -21.30
CA VAL A 717 -10.93 27.31 -21.46
C VAL A 717 -10.36 26.30 -20.47
N SER A 718 -10.75 26.38 -19.20
CA SER A 718 -10.30 25.44 -18.16
C SER A 718 -10.74 24.01 -18.45
N SER A 719 -11.99 23.82 -18.87
CA SER A 719 -12.53 22.53 -19.27
C SER A 719 -11.85 21.98 -20.52
N SER A 720 -11.61 22.82 -21.53
CA SER A 720 -10.91 22.43 -22.77
C SER A 720 -9.50 21.91 -22.48
N LEU A 721 -8.73 22.60 -21.64
CA LEU A 721 -7.38 22.18 -21.25
C LEU A 721 -7.41 20.89 -20.39
N SER A 722 -8.34 20.79 -19.44
CA SER A 722 -8.51 19.59 -18.60
C SER A 722 -8.89 18.36 -19.45
N GLN A 723 -9.85 18.50 -20.35
CA GLN A 723 -10.27 17.45 -21.28
C GLN A 723 -9.12 17.05 -22.23
N ALA A 724 -8.35 18.01 -22.74
CA ALA A 724 -7.17 17.74 -23.55
C ALA A 724 -6.12 16.94 -22.77
N ASN A 725 -5.81 17.33 -21.53
CA ASN A 725 -4.88 16.59 -20.69
C ASN A 725 -5.37 15.17 -20.40
N SER A 726 -6.66 14.99 -20.09
CA SER A 726 -7.24 13.65 -19.88
C SER A 726 -7.14 12.77 -21.12
N THR A 727 -7.30 13.33 -22.31
CA THR A 727 -7.22 12.61 -23.59
C THR A 727 -5.79 12.19 -23.88
N ILE A 728 -4.80 13.05 -23.60
CA ILE A 728 -3.38 12.74 -23.72
C ILE A 728 -2.99 11.63 -22.73
N SER A 729 -3.42 11.73 -21.46
CA SER A 729 -3.13 10.71 -20.45
C SER A 729 -3.72 9.34 -20.81
N ARG A 730 -4.97 9.30 -21.31
CA ARG A 730 -5.59 8.06 -21.79
C ARG A 730 -4.84 7.45 -22.97
N ALA A 731 -4.41 8.26 -23.94
CA ALA A 731 -3.62 7.79 -25.07
C ALA A 731 -2.24 7.25 -24.64
N GLN A 732 -1.60 7.89 -23.65
CA GLN A 732 -0.33 7.44 -23.11
C GLN A 732 -0.46 6.12 -22.34
N ALA A 733 -1.49 5.97 -21.51
CA ALA A 733 -1.78 4.72 -20.81
C ALA A 733 -2.14 3.56 -21.77
N ALA A 734 -2.81 3.84 -22.88
CA ALA A 734 -3.08 2.84 -23.92
C ALA A 734 -1.83 2.41 -24.69
N SER A 735 -0.75 3.21 -24.68
CA SER A 735 0.51 2.93 -25.38
C SER A 735 1.58 2.25 -24.51
N SER A 736 1.35 2.09 -23.21
CA SER A 736 2.26 1.36 -22.32
C SER A 736 1.96 -0.14 -22.36
N SER A 737 2.66 -0.84 -23.26
CA SER A 737 2.67 -2.31 -23.36
C SER A 737 3.53 -2.94 -22.25
N TYR A 738 3.11 -2.81 -20.98
CA TYR A 738 3.66 -3.61 -19.89
C TYR A 738 2.52 -4.21 -19.08
N SER A 739 2.17 -5.44 -19.44
CA SER A 739 1.19 -6.28 -18.76
C SER A 739 1.88 -7.04 -17.63
N SER A 740 1.62 -6.64 -16.39
CA SER A 740 1.58 -7.53 -15.25
C SER A 740 0.21 -7.34 -14.61
N GLY A 741 -0.56 -8.43 -14.52
CA GLY A 741 -1.94 -8.46 -14.06
C GLY A 741 -2.13 -7.90 -12.65
N GLY A 742 -3.24 -7.21 -12.45
CA GLY A 742 -3.60 -6.52 -11.21
C GLY A 742 -4.73 -5.55 -11.51
N GLY A 743 -5.93 -6.08 -11.72
CA GLY A 743 -7.13 -5.30 -12.01
C GLY A 743 -7.60 -4.53 -10.77
N PHE A 744 -7.06 -3.34 -10.55
CA PHE A 744 -7.67 -2.38 -9.63
C PHE A 744 -8.88 -1.72 -10.31
N GLY A 745 -10.06 -2.09 -9.82
CA GLY A 745 -11.34 -1.48 -10.18
C GLY A 745 -11.34 0.03 -9.97
N GLY A 746 -12.06 0.73 -10.85
CA GLY A 746 -11.93 2.17 -11.08
C GLY A 746 -12.17 3.05 -9.86
N GLY A 747 -11.22 3.96 -9.62
CA GLY A 747 -11.35 5.06 -8.69
C GLY A 747 -12.54 5.96 -9.05
N SER A 748 -13.55 5.93 -8.19
CA SER A 748 -14.63 6.90 -8.13
C SER A 748 -14.09 8.32 -7.97
N SER A 749 -14.69 9.23 -8.73
CA SER A 749 -14.45 10.66 -8.71
C SER A 749 -14.73 11.25 -7.32
N PHE A 750 -13.66 11.58 -6.57
CA PHE A 750 -13.77 12.50 -5.44
C PHE A 750 -13.96 13.93 -5.99
N GLY A 751 -15.22 14.31 -6.16
CA GLY A 751 -15.62 15.70 -6.30
C GLY A 751 -15.44 16.42 -4.96
N GLY A 752 -14.36 17.19 -4.85
CA GLY A 752 -14.15 18.11 -3.73
C GLY A 752 -15.19 19.24 -3.76
N GLY A 753 -16.28 19.06 -3.01
CA GLY A 753 -17.21 20.12 -2.63
C GLY A 753 -16.79 20.73 -1.30
N GLY A 754 -16.17 21.91 -1.34
CA GLY A 754 -15.97 22.75 -0.16
C GLY A 754 -17.29 23.36 0.28
N GLY A 755 -17.80 22.93 1.44
CA GLY A 755 -18.93 23.52 2.13
C GLY A 755 -18.54 23.87 3.56
N GLY A 756 -18.18 25.14 3.78
CA GLY A 756 -18.10 25.71 5.11
C GLY A 756 -19.49 26.07 5.62
N GLY A 757 -19.75 25.77 6.89
CA GLY A 757 -20.99 26.13 7.58
C GLY A 757 -20.88 25.77 9.05
N GLY A 758 -20.33 26.69 9.84
CA GLY A 758 -20.46 26.65 11.29
C GLY A 758 -21.81 27.21 11.73
N GLY A 759 -22.24 26.81 12.92
CA GLY A 759 -23.16 27.61 13.73
C GLY A 759 -24.24 26.83 14.48
N GLY A 760 -24.07 26.74 15.80
CA GLY A 760 -25.17 27.02 16.73
C GLY A 760 -25.92 25.81 17.28
N GLY A 761 -25.41 25.27 18.39
CA GLY A 761 -26.28 24.67 19.39
C GLY A 761 -27.07 25.76 20.12
N GLY A 762 -28.37 25.50 20.34
CA GLY A 762 -29.26 26.36 21.11
C GLY A 762 -30.65 25.74 21.21
N ARG A 763 -30.90 25.13 22.37
CA ARG A 763 -32.21 24.76 22.95
C ARG A 763 -33.22 25.91 22.75
N PHE A 764 -34.49 25.72 22.40
CA PHE A 764 -35.54 24.84 22.92
C PHE A 764 -36.60 24.58 21.85
#